data_AF-A0A7X2YZT6-F1
#
_entry.id   AF-A0A7X2YZT6-F1
#
_cell.length_a   1.000
_cell.length_b   1.000
_cell.length_c   1.000
_cell.angle_alpha   90.00
_cell.angle_beta   90.00
_cell.angle_gamma   90.00
#
_symmetry.space_group_name_H-M   'P 1'
#
loop_
_entity.id
_entity.type
_entity.pdbx_description
1 polymer ?
#
loop_
_entity_poly.entity_id
_entity_poly.type
_entity_poly.pdbx_seq_one_letter_code
_entity_poly.pdbx_strand_id
1 'polypeptide(L)'
;MDKDKKIRELEEELRRISEQLSELKLGEGLASKPLNPVLEKEAGQNPALDSSPQAQRQGQQSGPPPWNPQGPQQQQLHTQQEHLRSEQQLHPQQELLHYQQQQQQQHQQQQQQQQYLNDQRQQSDPQLEQQSQQQYYQQEHVKNQDTLVGMRHNQQQTDYPGWDPHRSQQHQHQYPHHHEQHQEQQPAGQQRNLQHDHQQMYHQQEPQHYDQQRHSLSQEASPDAQQYSQQQQQAQFLNQAPPAGAPYPGQPPEFQQPPYVKPPANTSRSSQDWEYAISRVWLPRVFIVVLLLGVLWLFMAAVNAGYLNEPMRCLLGAVLAAAMYWFGDRQVRQQREALGQVLLGGANAVLVLTLFAAHMLYNLIPLGIAFVLYIMSIAFGVFIAVHHRSQTLVIIALLSGYLIPFLVKSPANPWMFVLYEAIFSIAMMLVSIRFNFRAAYIVAISVLHVPLLILYVQGLYDKSKYLFLIAVLLQHFVLYGITVARRYRHKLDQMILLPIGFFLLSLWIIGLYSGEEGYTFSILMALLSILYSVTTVLSLKHKEMSQLFASIATYGWVVFIVDSVGNNYKASVLLVLGMLSLALGIKLRSLLQQIVGLTLYLFSALLILFSFMPAFFSSETLAWFLLVISMPIPYFMVRNEQEPKWIHSLWNVFNWVEAALCLIFLTQIAYVLSKSFSSDVQHLSLSGAWILYSAGLIIFGLTTNRSRVRLAGVIFLFVILLKVVIIDLPWVSIGVRAALFIALGLAGIATSRLLYKKKQDEGQPMSPDA
;
A
#
# COMPACT_ATOMS: atom_id res chain seq x y z
N MET A 1 47.73 10.24 0.52
CA MET A 1 48.37 8.96 0.90
C MET A 1 47.97 7.96 -0.15
N ASP A 2 48.94 7.46 -0.91
CA ASP A 2 48.69 6.80 -2.19
C ASP A 2 48.11 5.39 -2.01
N LYS A 3 46.94 5.14 -2.62
CA LYS A 3 46.26 3.83 -2.56
C LYS A 3 47.03 2.78 -3.36
N ASP A 4 47.65 3.17 -4.47
CA ASP A 4 48.22 2.24 -5.44
C ASP A 4 49.57 1.70 -4.97
N LYS A 5 50.18 2.35 -3.97
CA LYS A 5 51.31 1.80 -3.21
C LYS A 5 50.86 0.72 -2.22
N LYS A 6 49.78 0.96 -1.47
CA LYS A 6 49.24 -0.02 -0.51
C LYS A 6 48.70 -1.29 -1.15
N ILE A 7 48.15 -1.19 -2.37
CA ILE A 7 47.69 -2.35 -3.12
C ILE A 7 48.88 -3.24 -3.51
N ARG A 8 49.98 -2.65 -3.98
CA ARG A 8 51.21 -3.39 -4.32
C ARG A 8 51.89 -4.03 -3.10
N GLU A 9 51.95 -3.33 -1.97
CA GLU A 9 52.45 -3.91 -0.70
C GLU A 9 51.61 -5.14 -0.27
N LEU A 10 50.28 -5.08 -0.40
CA LEU A 10 49.38 -6.21 -0.11
C LEU A 10 49.49 -7.37 -1.12
N GLU A 11 49.72 -7.08 -2.40
CA GLU A 11 49.96 -8.10 -3.43
C GLU A 11 51.29 -8.84 -3.21
N GLU A 12 52.36 -8.14 -2.80
CA GLU A 12 53.64 -8.79 -2.45
C GLU A 12 53.54 -9.63 -1.17
N GLU A 13 52.82 -9.18 -0.13
CA GLU A 13 52.57 -10.00 1.07
C GLU A 13 51.76 -11.27 0.74
N LEU A 14 50.69 -11.15 -0.05
CA LEU A 14 49.90 -12.31 -0.50
C LEU A 14 50.75 -13.30 -1.30
N ARG A 15 51.66 -12.81 -2.14
CA ARG A 15 52.53 -13.67 -2.95
C ARG A 15 53.48 -14.47 -2.06
N ARG A 16 54.16 -13.81 -1.11
CA ARG A 16 55.04 -14.48 -0.13
C ARG A 16 54.31 -15.52 0.72
N ILE A 17 53.10 -15.19 1.19
CA ILE A 17 52.27 -16.15 1.96
C ILE A 17 51.91 -17.36 1.11
N SER A 18 51.61 -17.17 -0.19
CA SER A 18 51.29 -18.29 -1.10
C SER A 18 52.50 -19.19 -1.39
N GLU A 19 53.70 -18.62 -1.50
CA GLU A 19 54.94 -19.39 -1.65
C GLU A 19 55.22 -20.21 -0.39
N GLN A 20 55.14 -19.60 0.81
CA GLN A 20 55.27 -20.31 2.09
C GLN A 20 54.23 -21.43 2.27
N LEU A 21 52.99 -21.22 1.84
CA LEU A 21 51.96 -22.26 1.89
C LEU A 21 52.25 -23.43 0.91
N SER A 22 52.92 -23.14 -0.21
CA SER A 22 53.29 -24.15 -1.20
C SER A 22 54.43 -25.04 -0.72
N GLU A 23 55.42 -24.48 -0.01
CA GLU A 23 56.50 -25.25 0.62
C GLU A 23 55.97 -26.13 1.76
N LEU A 24 55.06 -25.62 2.60
CA LEU A 24 54.40 -26.40 3.65
C LEU A 24 53.64 -27.62 3.09
N LYS A 25 53.00 -27.49 1.92
CA LYS A 25 52.22 -28.57 1.30
C LYS A 25 53.05 -29.72 0.72
N LEU A 26 54.35 -29.55 0.55
CA LEU A 26 55.27 -30.61 0.12
C LEU A 26 55.71 -31.53 1.27
N GLY A 27 55.40 -31.19 2.53
CA GLY A 27 55.78 -31.96 3.71
C GLY A 27 54.80 -33.08 4.14
N GLU A 28 53.49 -32.91 3.93
CA GLU A 28 52.46 -33.80 4.49
C GLU A 28 52.03 -34.95 3.54
N GLY A 29 53.01 -35.62 2.94
CA GLY A 29 52.80 -36.64 1.90
C GLY A 29 52.58 -38.09 2.35
N LEU A 30 52.27 -38.38 3.63
CA LEU A 30 52.15 -39.77 4.13
C LEU A 30 51.12 -39.97 5.25
N ALA A 31 49.89 -40.41 4.90
CA ALA A 31 49.13 -41.46 5.59
C ALA A 31 47.70 -41.58 5.00
N SER A 32 47.30 -42.79 4.58
CA SER A 32 45.93 -43.05 4.11
C SER A 32 45.42 -44.43 4.55
N LYS A 33 44.27 -44.45 5.25
CA LYS A 33 43.28 -45.55 5.22
C LYS A 33 41.99 -45.19 6.00
N PRO A 34 40.79 -45.55 5.50
CA PRO A 34 39.53 -45.36 6.21
C PRO A 34 39.01 -46.66 6.86
N LEU A 35 38.09 -46.54 7.83
CA LEU A 35 37.20 -47.62 8.26
C LEU A 35 35.83 -47.05 8.69
N ASN A 36 34.78 -47.86 8.56
CA ASN A 36 33.37 -47.54 8.89
C ASN A 36 32.77 -48.73 9.71
N PRO A 37 31.47 -48.80 10.11
CA PRO A 37 31.12 -48.87 11.54
C PRO A 37 30.19 -50.06 11.91
N VAL A 38 29.44 -49.92 13.02
CA VAL A 38 28.27 -50.71 13.52
C VAL A 38 28.56 -51.70 14.66
N LEU A 39 27.62 -51.76 15.62
CA LEU A 39 27.10 -52.87 16.47
C LEU A 39 26.42 -52.22 17.74
N GLU A 40 25.34 -52.70 18.38
CA GLU A 40 24.28 -53.67 18.07
C GLU A 40 23.11 -53.51 19.10
N LYS A 41 21.94 -54.12 18.86
CA LYS A 41 20.82 -54.29 19.81
C LYS A 41 20.49 -55.78 19.92
N GLU A 42 20.16 -56.30 21.10
CA GLU A 42 19.29 -57.49 21.26
C GLU A 42 18.49 -57.45 22.58
N ALA A 43 17.47 -58.31 22.68
CA ALA A 43 16.51 -58.33 23.78
C ALA A 43 15.94 -59.74 24.07
N GLY A 44 15.59 -59.98 25.33
CA GLY A 44 14.48 -60.86 25.71
C GLY A 44 14.79 -62.33 26.04
N GLN A 45 14.37 -62.77 27.23
CA GLN A 45 13.96 -64.14 27.53
C GLN A 45 12.99 -64.15 28.74
N ASN A 46 12.13 -65.16 28.78
CA ASN A 46 11.01 -65.33 29.73
C ASN A 46 11.00 -66.79 30.23
N PRO A 47 10.39 -67.11 31.38
CA PRO A 47 9.46 -68.26 31.39
C PRO A 47 8.22 -68.08 32.28
N ALA A 48 7.32 -69.08 32.26
CA ALA A 48 5.95 -69.02 32.78
C ALA A 48 5.62 -70.14 33.81
N LEU A 49 4.33 -70.22 34.22
CA LEU A 49 3.64 -71.21 35.11
C LEU A 49 3.79 -70.89 36.62
N ASP A 50 2.75 -70.95 37.47
CA ASP A 50 1.71 -71.99 37.63
C ASP A 50 0.34 -71.43 38.16
N SER A 51 -0.57 -72.28 38.67
CA SER A 51 -2.03 -72.05 38.70
C SER A 51 -2.82 -72.48 39.96
N SER A 52 -3.73 -71.60 40.40
CA SER A 52 -5.02 -71.91 41.11
C SER A 52 -4.97 -72.48 42.56
N PRO A 53 -6.13 -72.71 43.27
CA PRO A 53 -7.00 -71.66 43.84
C PRO A 53 -7.53 -71.93 45.30
N GLN A 54 -8.25 -70.95 45.91
CA GLN A 54 -9.40 -71.06 46.87
C GLN A 54 -9.38 -70.27 48.22
N ALA A 55 -10.56 -69.72 48.54
CA ALA A 55 -11.29 -69.69 49.84
C ALA A 55 -10.92 -68.80 51.07
N GLN A 56 -11.89 -67.91 51.39
CA GLN A 56 -12.57 -67.72 52.69
C GLN A 56 -11.96 -66.96 53.92
N ARG A 57 -12.72 -65.91 54.32
CA ARG A 57 -13.19 -65.51 55.67
C ARG A 57 -12.25 -64.95 56.76
N GLN A 58 -12.65 -63.75 57.24
CA GLN A 58 -12.85 -63.29 58.64
C GLN A 58 -11.66 -63.16 59.64
N GLY A 59 -11.79 -62.15 60.52
CA GLY A 59 -11.08 -62.04 61.81
C GLY A 59 -9.94 -61.01 61.80
N GLN A 60 -10.15 -59.76 62.24
CA GLN A 60 -10.12 -59.25 63.62
C GLN A 60 -8.73 -59.12 64.30
N GLN A 61 -8.48 -57.87 64.72
CA GLN A 61 -7.84 -57.45 65.98
C GLN A 61 -6.30 -57.49 66.17
N SER A 62 -5.75 -56.26 66.13
CA SER A 62 -4.89 -55.61 67.14
C SER A 62 -3.49 -56.15 67.48
N GLY A 63 -2.49 -55.31 67.21
CA GLY A 63 -1.20 -55.23 67.91
C GLY A 63 -0.63 -53.80 67.83
N PRO A 64 0.05 -53.27 68.88
CA PRO A 64 0.62 -51.91 68.88
C PRO A 64 1.98 -51.84 68.15
N PRO A 65 2.51 -50.63 67.83
CA PRO A 65 3.56 -50.49 66.82
C PRO A 65 4.99 -50.56 67.39
N PRO A 66 5.98 -50.96 66.58
CA PRO A 66 7.37 -50.59 66.79
C PRO A 66 7.62 -49.16 66.26
N TRP A 67 8.30 -48.35 67.07
CA TRP A 67 8.75 -46.99 66.72
C TRP A 67 9.73 -46.99 65.54
N ASN A 68 9.61 -46.02 64.63
CA ASN A 68 10.65 -45.67 63.66
C ASN A 68 10.83 -44.13 63.63
N PRO A 69 12.03 -43.57 63.94
CA PRO A 69 12.19 -42.13 64.15
C PRO A 69 12.64 -41.39 62.87
N GLN A 70 11.69 -41.01 62.00
CA GLN A 70 11.91 -39.99 60.96
C GLN A 70 10.71 -39.03 60.87
N GLY A 71 10.98 -37.73 60.71
CA GLY A 71 10.04 -36.64 61.00
C GLY A 71 9.05 -36.25 59.88
N PRO A 72 8.18 -35.24 60.12
CA PRO A 72 6.90 -35.07 59.40
C PRO A 72 6.95 -34.68 57.92
N GLN A 73 8.12 -34.35 57.36
CA GLN A 73 8.21 -33.68 56.05
C GLN A 73 8.04 -34.61 54.84
N GLN A 74 8.42 -35.89 54.93
CA GLN A 74 8.22 -36.83 53.81
C GLN A 74 6.74 -37.24 53.65
N GLN A 75 5.98 -37.31 54.74
CA GLN A 75 4.57 -37.66 54.69
C GLN A 75 3.74 -36.55 54.05
N GLN A 76 4.01 -35.28 54.36
CA GLN A 76 3.35 -34.14 53.71
C GLN A 76 3.64 -34.08 52.19
N LEU A 77 4.88 -34.35 51.77
CA LEU A 77 5.24 -34.41 50.35
C LEU A 77 4.49 -35.52 49.59
N HIS A 78 4.31 -36.70 50.21
CA HIS A 78 3.57 -37.80 49.60
C HIS A 78 2.06 -37.50 49.51
N THR A 79 1.45 -36.97 50.57
CA THR A 79 0.04 -36.56 50.56
C THR A 79 -0.21 -35.42 49.57
N GLN A 80 0.71 -34.46 49.45
CA GLN A 80 0.58 -33.33 48.53
C GLN A 80 0.78 -33.74 47.07
N GLN A 81 1.65 -34.71 46.78
CA GLN A 81 1.75 -35.31 45.44
C GLN A 81 0.51 -36.12 45.05
N GLU A 82 -0.10 -36.87 45.97
CA GLU A 82 -1.38 -37.55 45.69
C GLU A 82 -2.52 -36.55 45.46
N HIS A 83 -2.60 -35.47 46.25
CA HIS A 83 -3.62 -34.43 46.07
C HIS A 83 -3.54 -33.73 44.70
N LEU A 84 -2.32 -33.36 44.28
CA LEU A 84 -2.05 -32.79 42.95
C LEU A 84 -2.39 -33.78 41.82
N ARG A 85 -2.19 -35.08 42.03
CA ARG A 85 -2.52 -36.13 41.07
C ARG A 85 -4.04 -36.33 40.92
N SER A 86 -4.80 -36.21 42.01
CA SER A 86 -6.27 -36.21 41.95
C SER A 86 -6.84 -34.96 41.27
N GLU A 87 -6.30 -33.76 41.53
CA GLU A 87 -6.78 -32.52 40.89
C GLU A 87 -6.49 -32.50 39.38
N GLN A 88 -5.34 -33.03 38.94
CA GLN A 88 -5.02 -33.14 37.50
C GLN A 88 -5.88 -34.16 36.73
N GLN A 89 -6.54 -35.11 37.40
CA GLN A 89 -7.44 -36.07 36.75
C GLN A 89 -8.91 -35.64 36.73
N LEU A 90 -9.35 -34.82 37.69
CA LEU A 90 -10.75 -34.37 37.78
C LEU A 90 -11.09 -33.19 36.84
N HIS A 91 -10.15 -32.28 36.59
CA HIS A 91 -10.41 -31.06 35.81
C HIS A 91 -10.94 -31.30 34.37
N PRO A 92 -10.30 -32.15 33.54
CA PRO A 92 -10.76 -32.37 32.16
C PRO A 92 -12.16 -32.97 32.08
N GLN A 93 -12.54 -33.77 33.08
CA GLN A 93 -13.81 -34.50 33.11
C GLN A 93 -14.97 -33.60 33.60
N GLN A 94 -14.67 -32.66 34.51
CA GLN A 94 -15.61 -31.61 34.90
C GLN A 94 -15.83 -30.58 33.78
N GLU A 95 -14.79 -30.16 33.04
CA GLU A 95 -14.95 -29.28 31.87
C GLU A 95 -15.82 -29.95 30.79
N LEU A 96 -15.61 -31.23 30.50
CA LEU A 96 -16.42 -31.98 29.52
C LEU A 96 -17.90 -32.05 29.93
N LEU A 97 -18.18 -32.32 31.20
CA LEU A 97 -19.55 -32.27 31.75
C LEU A 97 -20.17 -30.88 31.64
N HIS A 98 -19.40 -29.82 31.96
CA HIS A 98 -19.88 -28.44 31.86
C HIS A 98 -20.20 -28.05 30.42
N TYR A 99 -19.35 -28.45 29.47
CA TYR A 99 -19.53 -28.20 28.03
C TYR A 99 -20.75 -28.94 27.48
N GLN A 100 -20.95 -30.20 27.90
CA GLN A 100 -22.09 -31.02 27.51
C GLN A 100 -23.42 -30.47 28.09
N GLN A 101 -23.40 -29.99 29.33
CA GLN A 101 -24.55 -29.32 29.95
C GLN A 101 -24.88 -27.97 29.28
N GLN A 102 -23.87 -27.21 28.86
CA GLN A 102 -24.03 -25.95 28.13
C GLN A 102 -24.63 -26.17 26.73
N GLN A 103 -24.23 -27.24 26.02
CA GLN A 103 -24.88 -27.62 24.75
C GLN A 103 -26.33 -28.05 24.94
N GLN A 104 -26.66 -28.80 26.00
CA GLN A 104 -28.05 -29.15 26.31
C GLN A 104 -28.93 -27.91 26.57
N GLN A 105 -28.41 -26.90 27.29
CA GLN A 105 -29.12 -25.64 27.51
C GLN A 105 -29.35 -24.85 26.22
N GLN A 106 -28.34 -24.77 25.33
CA GLN A 106 -28.53 -24.14 24.01
C GLN A 106 -29.57 -24.87 23.16
N HIS A 107 -29.59 -26.20 23.19
CA HIS A 107 -30.58 -26.99 22.44
C HIS A 107 -32.01 -26.80 22.98
N GLN A 108 -32.18 -26.72 24.31
CA GLN A 108 -33.47 -26.37 24.92
C GLN A 108 -33.91 -24.94 24.57
N GLN A 109 -33.00 -23.96 24.56
CA GLN A 109 -33.34 -22.59 24.14
C GLN A 109 -33.78 -22.52 22.68
N GLN A 110 -33.10 -23.23 21.76
CA GLN A 110 -33.54 -23.30 20.35
C GLN A 110 -34.92 -23.95 20.20
N GLN A 111 -35.20 -25.02 20.96
CA GLN A 111 -36.53 -25.66 20.94
C GLN A 111 -37.62 -24.72 21.48
N GLN A 112 -37.39 -24.03 22.61
CA GLN A 112 -38.32 -23.04 23.14
C GLN A 112 -38.54 -21.88 22.16
N GLN A 113 -37.50 -21.42 21.47
CA GLN A 113 -37.61 -20.33 20.50
C GLN A 113 -38.37 -20.76 19.24
N GLN A 114 -38.16 -21.99 18.74
CA GLN A 114 -38.96 -22.56 17.65
C GLN A 114 -40.42 -22.81 18.05
N GLN A 115 -40.66 -23.20 19.29
CA GLN A 115 -42.00 -23.41 19.83
C GLN A 115 -42.75 -22.07 19.94
N TYR A 116 -42.10 -21.02 20.48
CA TYR A 116 -42.63 -19.66 20.48
C TYR A 116 -42.93 -19.12 19.08
N LEU A 117 -42.07 -19.35 18.08
CA LEU A 117 -42.33 -18.98 16.69
C LEU A 117 -43.48 -19.78 16.04
N ASN A 118 -43.72 -21.02 16.47
CA ASN A 118 -44.86 -21.81 16.00
C ASN A 118 -46.16 -21.38 16.68
N ASP A 119 -46.13 -21.06 17.97
CA ASP A 119 -47.27 -20.53 18.72
C ASP A 119 -47.69 -19.16 18.17
N GLN A 120 -46.73 -18.27 17.84
CA GLN A 120 -47.03 -17.02 17.14
C GLN A 120 -47.68 -17.24 15.76
N ARG A 121 -47.22 -18.24 14.98
CA ARG A 121 -47.84 -18.60 13.69
C ARG A 121 -49.20 -19.29 13.81
N GLN A 122 -49.56 -19.80 14.98
CA GLN A 122 -50.91 -20.33 15.25
C GLN A 122 -51.86 -19.27 15.82
N GLN A 123 -51.33 -18.18 16.38
CA GLN A 123 -52.11 -17.05 16.90
C GLN A 123 -52.34 -15.92 15.88
N SER A 124 -51.62 -15.90 14.76
CA SER A 124 -51.84 -14.95 13.66
C SER A 124 -53.10 -15.31 12.86
N ASP A 125 -54.23 -14.71 13.23
CA ASP A 125 -55.48 -14.76 12.47
C ASP A 125 -55.28 -14.11 11.07
N PRO A 126 -55.54 -14.82 9.94
CA PRO A 126 -55.29 -14.28 8.60
C PRO A 126 -55.98 -12.95 8.29
N GLN A 127 -57.06 -12.60 9.00
CA GLN A 127 -57.72 -11.30 8.85
C GLN A 127 -56.92 -10.13 9.43
N LEU A 128 -56.12 -10.36 10.49
CA LEU A 128 -55.25 -9.33 11.09
C LEU A 128 -54.03 -9.01 10.21
N GLU A 129 -53.52 -9.99 9.46
CA GLU A 129 -52.46 -9.76 8.47
C GLU A 129 -52.97 -8.93 7.28
N GLN A 130 -54.20 -9.18 6.81
CA GLN A 130 -54.84 -8.32 5.81
C GLN A 130 -55.15 -6.92 6.33
N GLN A 131 -55.60 -6.77 7.58
CA GLN A 131 -55.82 -5.44 8.17
C GLN A 131 -54.51 -4.67 8.37
N SER A 132 -53.41 -5.33 8.76
CA SER A 132 -52.12 -4.66 8.90
C SER A 132 -51.53 -4.24 7.55
N GLN A 133 -51.68 -5.05 6.49
CA GLN A 133 -51.34 -4.65 5.13
C GLN A 133 -52.22 -3.51 4.61
N GLN A 134 -53.54 -3.54 4.88
CA GLN A 134 -54.43 -2.41 4.53
C GLN A 134 -54.06 -1.14 5.29
N GLN A 135 -53.75 -1.21 6.59
CA GLN A 135 -53.24 -0.05 7.35
C GLN A 135 -51.91 0.47 6.78
N TYR A 136 -51.00 -0.40 6.37
CA TYR A 136 -49.74 0.00 5.73
C TYR A 136 -49.98 0.77 4.42
N TYR A 137 -50.87 0.26 3.56
CA TYR A 137 -51.29 0.96 2.33
C TYR A 137 -52.04 2.27 2.61
N GLN A 138 -52.89 2.31 3.65
CA GLN A 138 -53.56 3.55 4.07
C GLN A 138 -52.54 4.60 4.56
N GLN A 139 -51.50 4.17 5.29
CA GLN A 139 -50.50 5.03 5.90
C GLN A 139 -49.52 5.60 4.86
N GLU A 140 -49.17 4.86 3.80
CA GLU A 140 -48.48 5.42 2.63
C GLU A 140 -49.36 6.42 1.85
N HIS A 141 -50.67 6.17 1.71
CA HIS A 141 -51.56 7.10 1.04
C HIS A 141 -51.75 8.43 1.79
N VAL A 142 -51.86 8.41 3.12
CA VAL A 142 -51.91 9.63 3.94
C VAL A 142 -50.60 10.42 3.84
N LYS A 143 -49.44 9.75 3.90
CA LYS A 143 -48.12 10.39 3.80
C LYS A 143 -47.88 11.11 2.46
N ASN A 144 -48.45 10.59 1.37
CA ASN A 144 -48.45 11.26 0.07
C ASN A 144 -49.46 12.42 -0.04
N GLN A 145 -50.56 12.41 0.72
CA GLN A 145 -51.48 13.56 0.80
C GLN A 145 -50.92 14.71 1.66
N ASP A 146 -50.27 14.42 2.79
CA ASP A 146 -49.65 15.46 3.63
C ASP A 146 -48.55 16.23 2.89
N THR A 147 -47.84 15.56 1.98
CA THR A 147 -46.82 16.20 1.12
C THR A 147 -47.43 17.18 0.09
N LEU A 148 -48.72 16.99 -0.28
CA LEU A 148 -49.48 17.90 -1.16
C LEU A 148 -50.25 18.99 -0.39
N VAL A 149 -50.57 18.77 0.89
CA VAL A 149 -51.21 19.77 1.76
C VAL A 149 -50.17 20.73 2.36
N GLY A 150 -48.97 20.26 2.67
CA GLY A 150 -47.86 21.09 3.18
C GLY A 150 -47.41 22.19 2.20
N MET A 151 -47.54 21.97 0.89
CA MET A 151 -47.29 23.01 -0.13
C MET A 151 -48.42 24.04 -0.27
N ARG A 152 -49.55 23.89 0.44
CA ARG A 152 -50.70 24.82 0.35
C ARG A 152 -50.88 25.70 1.61
N HIS A 153 -49.98 25.63 2.58
CA HIS A 153 -50.06 26.40 3.84
C HIS A 153 -49.03 27.54 4.00
N ASN A 154 -48.28 27.88 2.94
CA ASN A 154 -47.37 29.03 2.94
C ASN A 154 -47.80 30.15 1.97
N GLN A 155 -49.11 30.24 1.72
CA GLN A 155 -49.75 31.34 0.98
C GLN A 155 -50.90 31.92 1.80
N GLN A 156 -50.58 32.68 2.85
CA GLN A 156 -51.45 33.76 3.31
C GLN A 156 -50.71 34.80 4.19
N GLN A 157 -50.79 36.05 3.73
CA GLN A 157 -50.88 37.27 4.52
C GLN A 157 -49.60 37.95 5.07
N THR A 158 -49.07 38.90 4.28
CA THR A 158 -48.73 40.27 4.74
C THR A 158 -49.13 41.28 3.65
N ASP A 159 -49.39 42.54 4.06
CA ASP A 159 -50.38 43.44 3.43
C ASP A 159 -49.81 44.73 2.80
N TYR A 160 -50.35 45.13 1.62
CA TYR A 160 -50.46 46.48 0.99
C TYR A 160 -49.20 47.37 0.73
N PRO A 161 -49.25 48.41 -0.15
CA PRO A 161 -50.20 48.81 -1.22
C PRO A 161 -49.52 48.84 -2.64
N GLY A 162 -50.06 49.34 -3.76
CA GLY A 162 -51.39 49.87 -4.19
C GLY A 162 -51.28 50.91 -5.33
N TRP A 163 -52.33 51.07 -6.18
CA TRP A 163 -52.45 51.93 -7.39
C TRP A 163 -51.51 51.59 -8.59
N ASP A 164 -51.81 51.86 -9.88
CA ASP A 164 -53.05 51.97 -10.70
C ASP A 164 -52.59 52.06 -12.20
N PRO A 165 -53.34 51.61 -13.24
CA PRO A 165 -52.74 51.32 -14.55
C PRO A 165 -53.06 52.35 -15.66
N HIS A 166 -52.06 53.13 -16.11
CA HIS A 166 -52.12 53.77 -17.44
C HIS A 166 -50.75 54.11 -18.05
N ARG A 167 -50.57 53.71 -19.32
CA ARG A 167 -49.58 54.21 -20.33
C ARG A 167 -48.09 53.93 -20.03
N SER A 168 -47.22 53.69 -21.01
CA SER A 168 -47.39 53.65 -22.48
C SER A 168 -46.23 52.91 -23.16
N GLN A 169 -46.54 52.23 -24.28
CA GLN A 169 -45.79 52.16 -25.56
C GLN A 169 -44.24 51.98 -25.49
N GLN A 170 -43.62 51.02 -26.19
CA GLN A 170 -43.94 50.54 -27.54
C GLN A 170 -43.81 49.01 -27.67
N HIS A 171 -44.78 48.39 -28.35
CA HIS A 171 -44.66 47.04 -28.93
C HIS A 171 -44.42 47.15 -30.43
N GLN A 172 -43.58 46.27 -30.98
CA GLN A 172 -43.78 45.45 -32.21
C GLN A 172 -42.42 44.81 -32.57
N HIS A 173 -42.21 43.50 -32.58
CA HIS A 173 -42.83 42.38 -33.31
C HIS A 173 -42.56 42.35 -34.83
N GLN A 174 -42.06 41.18 -35.27
CA GLN A 174 -42.14 40.60 -36.63
C GLN A 174 -41.31 41.33 -37.72
N TYR A 175 -40.72 40.68 -38.74
CA TYR A 175 -40.88 39.34 -39.35
C TYR A 175 -39.51 38.85 -39.97
N PRO A 176 -39.41 37.77 -40.79
CA PRO A 176 -38.15 37.13 -41.20
C PRO A 176 -37.85 37.26 -42.72
N HIS A 177 -36.93 36.41 -43.19
CA HIS A 177 -36.59 36.07 -44.60
C HIS A 177 -35.64 36.97 -45.42
N HIS A 178 -35.00 36.27 -46.35
CA HIS A 178 -33.89 36.58 -47.25
C HIS A 178 -34.07 37.80 -48.17
N HIS A 179 -32.94 38.37 -48.62
CA HIS A 179 -32.56 38.24 -50.04
C HIS A 179 -31.06 38.49 -50.28
N GLU A 180 -30.56 37.91 -51.37
CA GLU A 180 -29.23 38.13 -51.96
C GLU A 180 -29.21 39.39 -52.82
N GLN A 181 -28.04 40.02 -53.01
CA GLN A 181 -27.61 40.44 -54.35
C GLN A 181 -26.08 40.62 -54.44
N HIS A 182 -25.57 40.54 -55.66
CA HIS A 182 -24.17 40.26 -56.03
C HIS A 182 -23.42 41.48 -56.61
N GLN A 183 -22.16 41.23 -57.01
CA GLN A 183 -21.24 42.02 -57.85
C GLN A 183 -20.31 42.99 -57.09
N GLU A 184 -19.01 43.09 -57.37
CA GLU A 184 -18.03 42.25 -58.12
C GLU A 184 -16.61 42.64 -57.60
N GLN A 185 -15.46 42.01 -57.91
CA GLN A 185 -15.11 41.01 -58.94
C GLN A 185 -14.06 40.00 -58.42
N GLN A 186 -13.40 39.29 -59.33
CA GLN A 186 -12.27 38.34 -59.18
C GLN A 186 -11.38 38.51 -60.46
N PRO A 187 -10.26 37.79 -60.76
CA PRO A 187 -10.01 36.37 -60.43
C PRO A 187 -8.54 35.90 -60.20
N ALA A 188 -8.42 34.60 -59.87
CA ALA A 188 -7.39 33.59 -60.26
C ALA A 188 -5.87 33.91 -60.22
N GLY A 189 -4.97 32.95 -59.96
CA GLY A 189 -5.15 31.52 -59.64
C GLY A 189 -3.88 30.69 -59.92
N GLN A 190 -3.94 29.39 -59.58
CA GLN A 190 -3.04 28.29 -60.00
C GLN A 190 -1.59 28.22 -59.47
N GLN A 191 -1.32 27.15 -58.72
CA GLN A 191 -0.04 26.43 -58.75
C GLN A 191 -0.08 25.34 -59.84
N ARG A 192 0.86 25.32 -60.80
CA ARG A 192 1.52 24.08 -61.26
C ARG A 192 2.73 24.36 -62.18
N ASN A 193 3.77 23.55 -62.01
CA ASN A 193 4.87 23.16 -62.93
C ASN A 193 5.28 24.10 -64.09
N LEU A 194 6.60 24.32 -64.24
CA LEU A 194 7.39 23.56 -65.21
C LEU A 194 8.91 23.75 -65.05
N GLN A 195 9.62 22.69 -65.46
CA GLN A 195 11.06 22.56 -65.70
C GLN A 195 11.74 23.79 -66.34
N HIS A 196 13.02 24.04 -66.04
CA HIS A 196 14.13 23.93 -67.03
C HIS A 196 15.52 24.06 -66.39
N ASP A 197 16.50 23.33 -66.95
CA ASP A 197 17.93 23.49 -66.69
C ASP A 197 18.47 24.82 -67.25
N HIS A 198 19.48 25.42 -66.60
CA HIS A 198 20.83 25.55 -67.18
C HIS A 198 21.83 26.16 -66.18
N GLN A 199 23.11 26.20 -66.59
CA GLN A 199 24.28 26.24 -65.73
C GLN A 199 25.16 27.49 -66.01
N GLN A 200 26.04 27.84 -65.05
CA GLN A 200 27.32 28.58 -65.20
C GLN A 200 27.44 30.13 -65.07
N MET A 201 28.46 30.51 -64.26
CA MET A 201 29.52 31.54 -64.44
C MET A 201 29.35 33.05 -64.05
N TYR A 202 30.24 33.50 -63.13
CA TYR A 202 30.92 34.82 -62.93
C TYR A 202 30.08 36.14 -62.84
N HIS A 203 30.48 37.29 -62.25
CA HIS A 203 31.59 37.83 -61.40
C HIS A 203 30.99 39.05 -60.61
N GLN A 204 31.23 39.27 -59.31
CA GLN A 204 32.21 40.20 -58.69
C GLN A 204 32.14 41.72 -59.04
N GLN A 205 31.89 42.59 -58.05
CA GLN A 205 32.54 43.93 -57.83
C GLN A 205 32.07 44.69 -56.57
N GLU A 206 32.97 45.45 -55.91
CA GLU A 206 32.72 46.48 -54.86
C GLU A 206 32.55 47.89 -55.49
N PRO A 207 32.16 48.96 -54.74
CA PRO A 207 33.19 49.89 -54.22
C PRO A 207 32.90 50.67 -52.90
N GLN A 208 33.92 50.72 -52.03
CA GLN A 208 34.57 51.88 -51.36
C GLN A 208 33.83 53.12 -50.77
N HIS A 209 34.23 53.40 -49.51
CA HIS A 209 34.60 54.69 -48.87
C HIS A 209 33.72 55.96 -48.92
N TYR A 210 33.46 56.50 -47.73
CA TYR A 210 33.82 57.88 -47.38
C TYR A 210 34.46 57.91 -45.98
N ASP A 211 35.38 58.84 -45.76
CA ASP A 211 36.20 58.95 -44.54
C ASP A 211 36.15 60.38 -43.97
N GLN A 212 36.81 60.60 -42.83
CA GLN A 212 37.27 61.90 -42.33
C GLN A 212 36.21 62.82 -41.68
N GLN A 213 36.27 62.95 -40.34
CA GLN A 213 37.10 64.01 -39.71
C GLN A 213 36.74 64.21 -38.21
N ARG A 214 37.65 63.80 -37.31
CA ARG A 214 38.02 64.48 -36.03
C ARG A 214 39.08 63.67 -35.27
N HIS A 215 40.33 64.08 -35.41
CA HIS A 215 41.38 63.77 -34.42
C HIS A 215 41.14 64.53 -33.10
N SER A 216 41.98 64.21 -32.11
CA SER A 216 42.11 64.83 -30.78
C SER A 216 41.02 64.49 -29.75
N LEU A 217 41.14 63.32 -29.13
CA LEU A 217 41.51 63.22 -27.71
C LEU A 217 42.25 61.89 -27.48
N SER A 218 43.29 61.93 -26.64
CA SER A 218 44.27 60.85 -26.48
C SER A 218 43.92 59.95 -25.29
N GLN A 219 44.41 58.70 -25.36
CA GLN A 219 44.67 57.81 -24.23
C GLN A 219 43.47 57.43 -23.33
N GLU A 220 42.80 56.34 -23.69
CA GLU A 220 42.49 55.28 -22.72
C GLU A 220 42.52 53.91 -23.43
N ALA A 221 43.21 52.93 -22.86
CA ALA A 221 43.45 51.63 -23.48
C ALA A 221 42.49 50.58 -22.91
N SER A 222 41.56 50.09 -23.73
CA SER A 222 40.66 48.98 -23.35
C SER A 222 41.37 47.61 -23.43
N PRO A 223 41.16 46.69 -22.47
CA PRO A 223 41.89 45.41 -22.44
C PRO A 223 41.59 44.43 -23.59
N ASP A 224 40.47 44.59 -24.30
CA ASP A 224 39.91 43.55 -25.16
C ASP A 224 40.71 43.27 -26.45
N ALA A 225 41.54 44.21 -26.92
CA ALA A 225 42.29 44.09 -28.19
C ALA A 225 43.35 42.98 -28.17
N GLN A 226 43.84 42.58 -26.99
CA GLN A 226 44.81 41.48 -26.85
C GLN A 226 44.14 40.09 -26.90
N GLN A 227 42.84 40.02 -26.64
CA GLN A 227 42.13 38.73 -26.54
C GLN A 227 41.69 38.21 -27.91
N TYR A 228 41.27 39.11 -28.82
CA TYR A 228 40.91 38.75 -30.19
C TYR A 228 42.11 38.29 -31.05
N SER A 229 43.30 38.86 -30.82
CA SER A 229 44.52 38.53 -31.58
C SER A 229 45.06 37.13 -31.22
N GLN A 230 45.02 36.72 -29.96
CA GLN A 230 45.36 35.35 -29.56
C GLN A 230 44.39 34.30 -30.13
N GLN A 231 43.09 34.63 -30.21
CA GLN A 231 42.07 33.68 -30.66
C GLN A 231 42.15 33.38 -32.17
N GLN A 232 42.55 34.36 -33.00
CA GLN A 232 42.80 34.13 -34.42
C GLN A 232 44.06 33.31 -34.70
N GLN A 233 45.14 33.51 -33.92
CA GLN A 233 46.37 32.72 -34.07
C GLN A 233 46.16 31.24 -33.68
N GLN A 234 45.31 30.94 -32.69
CA GLN A 234 44.93 29.56 -32.37
C GLN A 234 44.10 28.91 -33.49
N ALA A 235 43.20 29.65 -34.15
CA ALA A 235 42.37 29.11 -35.23
C ALA A 235 43.19 28.70 -36.47
N GLN A 236 44.28 29.41 -36.80
CA GLN A 236 45.15 29.06 -37.92
C GLN A 236 46.03 27.81 -37.66
N PHE A 237 46.36 27.52 -36.39
CA PHE A 237 47.17 26.35 -36.03
C PHE A 237 46.41 25.01 -36.12
N LEU A 238 45.08 25.02 -36.15
CA LEU A 238 44.24 23.81 -36.10
C LEU A 238 43.95 23.17 -37.48
N ASN A 239 44.37 23.79 -38.59
CA ASN A 239 44.00 23.38 -39.95
C ASN A 239 45.16 22.83 -40.81
N GLN A 240 46.29 22.42 -40.21
CA GLN A 240 47.37 21.72 -40.91
C GLN A 240 47.54 20.29 -40.37
N ALA A 241 47.37 19.30 -41.24
CA ALA A 241 47.58 17.90 -40.91
C ALA A 241 49.10 17.61 -40.78
N PRO A 242 49.57 16.95 -39.70
CA PRO A 242 50.99 16.64 -39.54
C PRO A 242 51.47 15.56 -40.53
N PRO A 243 52.74 15.59 -40.98
CA PRO A 243 53.32 14.51 -41.75
C PRO A 243 53.47 13.24 -40.91
N ALA A 244 53.16 12.09 -41.50
CA ALA A 244 53.30 10.80 -40.84
C ALA A 244 54.80 10.45 -40.64
N GLY A 245 55.23 10.21 -39.40
CA GLY A 245 56.56 9.62 -39.14
C GLY A 245 57.38 10.12 -37.95
N ALA A 246 56.81 10.78 -36.92
CA ALA A 246 57.55 11.17 -35.71
C ALA A 246 56.84 10.72 -34.42
N PRO A 247 57.54 10.08 -33.46
CA PRO A 247 56.94 9.61 -32.21
C PRO A 247 56.81 10.74 -31.18
N TYR A 248 55.59 11.01 -30.72
CA TYR A 248 55.32 11.96 -29.63
C TYR A 248 55.33 11.27 -28.26
N PRO A 249 56.07 11.81 -27.26
CA PRO A 249 55.93 11.37 -25.87
C PRO A 249 54.69 12.00 -25.23
N GLY A 250 53.87 11.20 -24.54
CA GLY A 250 52.79 11.71 -23.67
C GLY A 250 51.35 11.46 -24.12
N GLN A 251 51.05 10.36 -24.82
CA GLN A 251 49.67 9.83 -24.81
C GLN A 251 49.32 9.34 -23.40
N PRO A 252 48.19 9.76 -22.79
CA PRO A 252 47.60 9.05 -21.68
C PRO A 252 47.31 7.61 -22.12
N PRO A 253 47.49 6.59 -21.25
CA PRO A 253 47.26 5.21 -21.65
C PRO A 253 45.82 5.04 -22.11
N GLU A 254 45.68 4.60 -23.35
CA GLU A 254 44.42 4.11 -23.89
C GLU A 254 43.93 3.00 -22.96
N PHE A 255 42.81 3.25 -22.26
CA PHE A 255 42.18 2.24 -21.42
C PHE A 255 41.63 1.16 -22.33
N GLN A 256 42.50 0.18 -22.67
CA GLN A 256 42.09 -1.12 -23.14
C GLN A 256 40.99 -1.60 -22.19
N GLN A 257 39.76 -1.71 -22.68
CA GLN A 257 38.73 -2.36 -21.91
C GLN A 257 39.24 -3.78 -21.64
N PRO A 258 39.39 -4.19 -20.37
CA PRO A 258 39.91 -5.52 -20.08
C PRO A 258 38.99 -6.55 -20.77
N PRO A 259 39.53 -7.69 -21.24
CA PRO A 259 38.71 -8.71 -21.87
C PRO A 259 37.48 -8.98 -21.01
N TYR A 260 36.29 -9.03 -21.62
CA TYR A 260 35.08 -9.41 -20.89
C TYR A 260 35.18 -10.90 -20.53
N VAL A 261 35.90 -11.17 -19.44
CA VAL A 261 35.92 -12.47 -18.78
C VAL A 261 34.51 -12.67 -18.25
N LYS A 262 33.77 -13.62 -18.84
CA LYS A 262 32.51 -14.09 -18.25
C LYS A 262 32.77 -14.35 -16.76
N PRO A 263 31.97 -13.80 -15.83
CA PRO A 263 32.20 -14.03 -14.41
C PRO A 263 32.28 -15.54 -14.17
N PRO A 264 33.31 -16.03 -13.47
CA PRO A 264 33.51 -17.47 -13.30
C PRO A 264 32.24 -18.09 -12.72
N ALA A 265 31.77 -19.17 -13.35
CA ALA A 265 30.61 -19.90 -12.88
C ALA A 265 30.88 -20.32 -11.44
N ASN A 266 30.07 -19.76 -10.52
CA ASN A 266 30.19 -19.81 -9.06
C ASN A 266 30.88 -21.08 -8.54
N THR A 267 32.20 -21.03 -8.37
CA THR A 267 32.97 -22.14 -7.81
C THR A 267 32.56 -22.30 -6.35
N SER A 268 32.27 -23.54 -5.97
CA SER A 268 31.72 -23.92 -4.67
C SER A 268 32.43 -23.22 -3.51
N ARG A 269 31.68 -22.41 -2.75
CA ARG A 269 32.16 -21.82 -1.49
C ARG A 269 32.75 -22.93 -0.62
N SER A 270 34.00 -22.74 -0.21
CA SER A 270 34.72 -23.75 0.57
C SER A 270 34.07 -23.96 1.94
N SER A 271 34.25 -25.15 2.50
CA SER A 271 33.77 -25.52 3.84
C SER A 271 34.36 -24.66 4.98
N GLN A 272 35.40 -23.86 4.72
CA GLN A 272 36.05 -23.00 5.72
C GLN A 272 35.22 -21.77 6.14
N ASP A 273 34.33 -21.28 5.27
CA ASP A 273 33.52 -20.09 5.56
C ASP A 273 32.56 -20.32 6.74
N TRP A 274 32.08 -21.55 6.91
CA TRP A 274 31.17 -21.91 8.00
C TRP A 274 31.86 -21.91 9.36
N GLU A 275 33.10 -22.39 9.45
CA GLU A 275 33.88 -22.37 10.69
C GLU A 275 34.19 -20.92 11.11
N TYR A 276 34.56 -20.06 10.16
CA TYR A 276 34.77 -18.63 10.40
C TYR A 276 33.46 -17.93 10.83
N ALA A 277 32.34 -18.22 10.17
CA ALA A 277 31.04 -17.67 10.54
C ALA A 277 30.54 -18.17 11.92
N ILE A 278 30.72 -19.45 12.24
CA ILE A 278 30.40 -20.01 13.56
C ILE A 278 31.25 -19.36 14.64
N SER A 279 32.59 -19.38 14.50
CA SER A 279 33.50 -18.99 15.57
C SER A 279 33.53 -17.49 15.85
N ARG A 280 33.52 -16.65 14.80
CA ARG A 280 33.68 -15.20 14.93
C ARG A 280 32.38 -14.40 15.01
N VAL A 281 31.26 -14.93 14.47
CA VAL A 281 29.99 -14.19 14.37
C VAL A 281 28.89 -14.80 15.23
N TRP A 282 28.70 -16.12 15.20
CA TRP A 282 27.63 -16.79 15.95
C TRP A 282 28.01 -17.11 17.39
N LEU A 283 29.20 -17.69 17.63
CA LEU A 283 29.64 -18.12 18.97
C LEU A 283 29.55 -16.98 19.99
N PRO A 284 30.07 -15.75 19.73
CA PRO A 284 29.97 -14.66 20.69
C PRO A 284 28.52 -14.24 20.96
N ARG A 285 27.64 -14.30 19.95
CA ARG A 285 26.20 -13.97 20.10
C ARG A 285 25.48 -15.00 20.96
N VAL A 286 25.73 -16.30 20.74
CA VAL A 286 25.16 -17.39 21.54
C VAL A 286 25.64 -17.28 22.98
N PHE A 287 26.94 -17.08 23.22
CA PHE A 287 27.47 -16.90 24.57
C PHE A 287 26.95 -15.63 25.26
N ILE A 288 26.70 -14.54 24.53
CA ILE A 288 25.98 -13.36 25.08
C ILE A 288 24.56 -13.74 25.52
N VAL A 289 23.80 -14.49 24.71
CA VAL A 289 22.45 -14.93 25.08
C VAL A 289 22.48 -15.86 26.31
N VAL A 290 23.39 -16.83 26.36
CA VAL A 290 23.57 -17.72 27.52
C VAL A 290 23.97 -16.95 28.77
N LEU A 291 24.88 -15.97 28.64
CA LEU A 291 25.29 -15.10 29.75
C LEU A 291 24.13 -14.22 30.24
N LEU A 292 23.30 -13.67 29.33
CA LEU A 292 22.11 -12.91 29.70
C LEU A 292 21.07 -13.79 30.44
N LEU A 293 20.87 -15.04 30.02
CA LEU A 293 20.05 -16.01 30.74
C LEU A 293 20.62 -16.33 32.13
N GLY A 294 21.94 -16.48 32.25
CA GLY A 294 22.63 -16.67 33.53
C GLY A 294 22.50 -15.48 34.47
N VAL A 295 22.63 -14.25 33.96
CA VAL A 295 22.40 -13.01 34.72
C VAL A 295 20.94 -12.87 35.15
N LEU A 296 19.98 -13.26 34.29
CA LEU A 296 18.56 -13.28 34.63
C LEU A 296 18.26 -14.30 35.73
N TRP A 297 18.84 -15.50 35.65
CA TRP A 297 18.74 -16.52 36.71
C TRP A 297 19.39 -16.08 38.02
N LEU A 298 20.55 -15.42 37.97
CA LEU A 298 21.21 -14.86 39.15
C LEU A 298 20.36 -13.76 39.81
N PHE A 299 19.76 -12.88 38.99
CA PHE A 299 18.82 -11.87 39.47
C PHE A 299 17.59 -12.51 40.14
N MET A 300 16.98 -13.51 39.49
CA MET A 300 15.86 -14.28 40.06
C MET A 300 16.26 -15.01 41.35
N ALA A 301 17.46 -15.58 41.44
CA ALA A 301 17.96 -16.23 42.64
C ALA A 301 18.15 -15.23 43.80
N ALA A 302 18.71 -14.05 43.53
CA ALA A 302 18.87 -12.99 44.52
C ALA A 302 17.52 -12.38 44.97
N VAL A 303 16.53 -12.34 44.08
CA VAL A 303 15.14 -11.97 44.40
C VAL A 303 14.49 -13.04 45.28
N ASN A 304 14.55 -14.32 44.89
CA ASN A 304 13.93 -15.43 45.61
C ASN A 304 14.57 -15.69 46.98
N ALA A 305 15.86 -15.40 47.15
CA ALA A 305 16.57 -15.46 48.42
C ALA A 305 16.32 -14.26 49.35
N GLY A 306 15.53 -13.26 48.91
CA GLY A 306 15.23 -12.06 49.70
C GLY A 306 16.36 -11.03 49.79
N TYR A 307 17.46 -11.19 49.05
CA TYR A 307 18.54 -10.20 49.00
C TYR A 307 18.16 -8.94 48.21
N LEU A 308 17.25 -9.07 47.24
CA LEU A 308 16.73 -7.95 46.44
C LEU A 308 15.26 -7.68 46.76
N ASN A 309 15.02 -6.84 47.75
CA ASN A 309 13.70 -6.24 48.02
C ASN A 309 13.28 -5.29 46.89
N GLU A 310 11.99 -4.99 46.77
CA GLU A 310 11.40 -4.18 45.68
C GLU A 310 12.12 -2.83 45.45
N PRO A 311 12.44 -2.03 46.49
CA PRO A 311 13.16 -0.78 46.29
C PRO A 311 14.59 -0.98 45.77
N MET A 312 15.25 -2.06 46.17
CA MET A 312 16.62 -2.39 45.74
C MET A 312 16.66 -2.79 44.26
N ARG A 313 15.62 -3.49 43.78
CA ARG A 313 15.46 -3.82 42.34
C ARG A 313 15.36 -2.55 41.50
N CYS A 314 14.55 -1.57 41.96
CA CYS A 314 14.42 -0.28 41.28
C CYS A 314 15.71 0.56 41.36
N LEU A 315 16.39 0.58 42.51
CA LEU A 315 17.68 1.27 42.65
C LEU A 315 18.73 0.68 41.71
N LEU A 316 18.81 -0.66 41.60
CA LEU A 316 19.72 -1.34 40.67
C LEU A 316 19.41 -1.00 39.21
N GLY A 317 18.12 -0.91 38.83
CA GLY A 317 17.69 -0.47 37.50
C GLY A 317 18.11 0.98 37.19
N ALA A 318 17.98 1.89 38.16
CA ALA A 318 18.42 3.28 38.02
C ALA A 318 19.95 3.41 37.91
N VAL A 319 20.70 2.65 38.71
CA VAL A 319 22.17 2.55 38.62
C VAL A 319 22.61 1.97 37.28
N LEU A 320 21.92 0.95 36.77
CA LEU A 320 22.18 0.37 35.45
C LEU A 320 21.93 1.38 34.33
N ALA A 321 20.82 2.12 34.37
CA ALA A 321 20.54 3.19 33.41
C ALA A 321 21.61 4.29 33.44
N ALA A 322 22.04 4.73 34.63
CA ALA A 322 23.12 5.71 34.78
C ALA A 322 24.47 5.21 34.25
N ALA A 323 24.81 3.93 34.52
CA ALA A 323 26.02 3.30 33.99
C ALA A 323 25.98 3.18 32.46
N MET A 324 24.86 2.72 31.89
CA MET A 324 24.65 2.64 30.44
C MET A 324 24.74 4.02 29.79
N TYR A 325 24.21 5.07 30.42
CA TYR A 325 24.35 6.44 29.95
C TYR A 325 25.83 6.89 29.93
N TRP A 326 26.55 6.71 31.04
CA TRP A 326 27.96 7.11 31.17
C TRP A 326 28.87 6.38 30.17
N PHE A 327 28.72 5.05 30.06
CA PHE A 327 29.43 4.27 29.05
C PHE A 327 29.00 4.66 27.62
N GLY A 328 27.73 5.01 27.41
CA GLY A 328 27.18 5.39 26.12
C GLY A 328 27.79 6.68 25.59
N ASP A 329 27.76 7.75 26.39
CA ASP A 329 28.43 9.03 26.09
C ASP A 329 29.94 8.81 25.84
N ARG A 330 30.59 7.99 26.68
CA ARG A 330 32.01 7.63 26.48
C ARG A 330 32.25 6.91 25.15
N GLN A 331 31.39 5.99 24.71
CA GLN A 331 31.54 5.32 23.41
C GLN A 331 31.29 6.29 22.23
N VAL A 332 30.32 7.21 22.33
CA VAL A 332 30.13 8.25 21.30
C VAL A 332 31.37 9.15 21.19
N ARG A 333 31.94 9.60 22.32
CA ARG A 333 33.21 10.37 22.34
C ARG A 333 34.40 9.60 21.76
N GLN A 334 34.38 8.27 21.83
CA GLN A 334 35.37 7.37 21.22
C GLN A 334 35.08 7.05 19.74
N GLN A 335 34.23 7.83 19.05
CA GLN A 335 33.83 7.66 17.65
C GLN A 335 33.10 6.32 17.35
N ARG A 336 32.61 5.62 18.37
CA ARG A 336 31.85 4.37 18.25
C ARG A 336 30.35 4.64 18.30
N GLU A 337 29.88 5.49 17.39
CA GLU A 337 28.53 6.07 17.44
C GLU A 337 27.41 5.04 17.54
N ALA A 338 27.43 3.97 16.74
CA ALA A 338 26.36 2.96 16.77
C ALA A 338 26.25 2.26 18.13
N LEU A 339 27.38 1.91 18.74
CA LEU A 339 27.42 1.26 20.05
C LEU A 339 26.98 2.23 21.16
N GLY A 340 27.44 3.49 21.08
CA GLY A 340 26.99 4.56 21.97
C GLY A 340 25.49 4.85 21.86
N GLN A 341 24.93 4.92 20.64
CA GLN A 341 23.50 5.13 20.41
C GLN A 341 22.64 4.00 20.99
N VAL A 342 23.06 2.73 20.83
CA VAL A 342 22.36 1.58 21.45
C VAL A 342 22.40 1.68 22.96
N LEU A 343 23.54 2.05 23.56
CA LEU A 343 23.67 2.10 25.02
C LEU A 343 22.96 3.30 25.65
N LEU A 344 22.96 4.47 24.98
CA LEU A 344 22.20 5.66 25.37
C LEU A 344 20.68 5.45 25.22
N GLY A 345 20.25 4.82 24.13
CA GLY A 345 18.85 4.45 23.93
C GLY A 345 18.37 3.41 24.93
N GLY A 346 19.21 2.40 25.19
CA GLY A 346 18.97 1.39 26.22
C GLY A 346 18.92 1.99 27.63
N ALA A 347 19.76 2.98 27.95
CA ALA A 347 19.70 3.69 29.22
C ALA A 347 18.33 4.36 29.45
N ASN A 348 17.78 5.03 28.43
CA ASN A 348 16.44 5.63 28.51
C ASN A 348 15.34 4.56 28.65
N ALA A 349 15.43 3.46 27.91
CA ALA A 349 14.46 2.35 28.00
C ALA A 349 14.48 1.69 29.39
N VAL A 350 15.66 1.41 29.94
CA VAL A 350 15.83 0.87 31.30
C VAL A 350 15.33 1.86 32.35
N LEU A 351 15.56 3.16 32.18
CA LEU A 351 15.04 4.19 33.08
C LEU A 351 13.50 4.20 33.10
N VAL A 352 12.85 4.23 31.93
CA VAL A 352 11.37 4.17 31.81
C VAL A 352 10.82 2.88 32.42
N LEU A 353 11.42 1.72 32.13
CA LEU A 353 11.01 0.43 32.73
C LEU A 353 11.22 0.38 34.24
N THR A 354 12.27 1.03 34.76
CA THR A 354 12.54 1.13 36.21
C THR A 354 11.48 1.98 36.90
N LEU A 355 11.10 3.12 36.30
CA LEU A 355 10.01 3.98 36.79
C LEU A 355 8.66 3.26 36.75
N PHE A 356 8.40 2.49 35.69
CA PHE A 356 7.23 1.62 35.61
C PHE A 356 7.22 0.56 36.71
N ALA A 357 8.30 -0.18 36.92
CA ALA A 357 8.36 -1.17 38.00
C ALA A 357 8.13 -0.53 39.38
N ALA A 358 8.75 0.63 39.64
CA ALA A 358 8.57 1.38 40.88
C ALA A 358 7.12 1.83 41.09
N HIS A 359 6.45 2.33 40.04
CA HIS A 359 5.08 2.83 40.16
C HIS A 359 4.03 1.72 40.16
N MET A 360 4.05 0.85 39.16
CA MET A 360 2.95 -0.04 38.79
C MET A 360 3.10 -1.46 39.32
N LEU A 361 4.33 -1.98 39.37
CA LEU A 361 4.60 -3.35 39.79
C LEU A 361 4.78 -3.46 41.30
N TYR A 362 5.38 -2.44 41.91
CA TYR A 362 5.77 -2.43 43.32
C TYR A 362 5.10 -1.34 44.17
N ASN A 363 4.33 -0.41 43.58
CA ASN A 363 3.64 0.70 44.28
C ASN A 363 4.55 1.57 45.18
N LEU A 364 5.84 1.66 44.88
CA LEU A 364 6.84 2.42 45.65
C LEU A 364 6.69 3.93 45.48
N ILE A 365 6.17 4.37 44.32
CA ILE A 365 5.95 5.79 44.03
C ILE A 365 4.49 6.05 43.60
N PRO A 366 3.85 7.11 44.12
CA PRO A 366 2.49 7.47 43.74
C PRO A 366 2.44 8.03 42.31
N LEU A 367 1.28 7.91 41.67
CA LEU A 367 1.04 8.28 40.27
C LEU A 367 1.55 9.68 39.90
N GLY A 368 1.33 10.68 40.76
CA GLY A 368 1.77 12.06 40.50
C GLY A 368 3.30 12.20 40.40
N ILE A 369 4.06 11.52 41.26
CA ILE A 369 5.53 11.52 41.22
C ILE A 369 6.02 10.73 40.01
N ALA A 370 5.42 9.56 39.74
CA ALA A 370 5.74 8.74 38.57
C ALA A 370 5.56 9.53 37.26
N PHE A 371 4.47 10.28 37.12
CA PHE A 371 4.18 11.09 35.92
C PHE A 371 5.23 12.18 35.68
N VAL A 372 5.66 12.89 36.74
CA VAL A 372 6.76 13.86 36.64
C VAL A 372 8.07 13.19 36.23
N LEU A 373 8.40 12.04 36.82
CA LEU A 373 9.63 11.30 36.49
C LEU A 373 9.61 10.77 35.05
N TYR A 374 8.46 10.34 34.52
CA TYR A 374 8.31 9.99 33.11
C TYR A 374 8.57 11.18 32.18
N ILE A 375 7.99 12.35 32.47
CA ILE A 375 8.25 13.59 31.70
C ILE A 375 9.74 13.93 31.75
N MET A 376 10.39 13.82 32.91
CA MET A 376 11.83 14.04 33.04
C MET A 376 12.67 13.01 32.26
N SER A 377 12.27 11.74 32.24
CA SER A 377 12.93 10.70 31.43
C SER A 377 12.82 10.98 29.94
N ILE A 378 11.64 11.37 29.45
CA ILE A 378 11.43 11.78 28.04
C ILE A 378 12.29 12.99 27.71
N ALA A 379 12.26 14.04 28.56
CA ALA A 379 13.04 15.26 28.37
C ALA A 379 14.56 14.96 28.36
N PHE A 380 15.02 14.04 29.21
CA PHE A 380 16.40 13.56 29.24
C PHE A 380 16.76 12.79 27.96
N GLY A 381 15.93 11.85 27.52
CA GLY A 381 16.13 11.12 26.26
C GLY A 381 16.19 12.05 25.03
N VAL A 382 15.30 13.04 24.96
CA VAL A 382 15.30 14.08 23.91
C VAL A 382 16.54 14.98 24.02
N PHE A 383 16.92 15.40 25.23
CA PHE A 383 18.13 16.20 25.46
C PHE A 383 19.39 15.47 24.96
N ILE A 384 19.55 14.19 25.30
CA ILE A 384 20.64 13.33 24.84
C ILE A 384 20.63 13.23 23.31
N ALA A 385 19.47 12.96 22.71
CA ALA A 385 19.33 12.82 21.26
C ALA A 385 19.70 14.10 20.50
N VAL A 386 19.33 15.26 21.05
CA VAL A 386 19.70 16.58 20.54
C VAL A 386 21.20 16.87 20.74
N HIS A 387 21.75 16.54 21.91
CA HIS A 387 23.16 16.74 22.23
C HIS A 387 24.09 15.98 21.27
N HIS A 388 23.80 14.70 21.02
CA HIS A 388 24.54 13.86 20.07
C HIS A 388 24.07 14.00 18.60
N ARG A 389 23.12 14.91 18.32
CA ARG A 389 22.49 15.13 17.00
C ARG A 389 22.04 13.84 16.28
N SER A 390 21.58 12.83 17.02
CA SER A 390 21.27 11.50 16.48
C SER A 390 19.78 11.30 16.23
N GLN A 391 19.41 11.00 14.97
CA GLN A 391 18.04 10.64 14.61
C GLN A 391 17.57 9.35 15.30
N THR A 392 18.47 8.37 15.42
CA THR A 392 18.22 7.09 16.10
C THR A 392 17.77 7.30 17.54
N LEU A 393 18.44 8.20 18.27
CA LEU A 393 18.11 8.49 19.67
C LEU A 393 16.77 9.22 19.81
N VAL A 394 16.40 10.10 18.86
CA VAL A 394 15.05 10.69 18.85
C VAL A 394 13.99 9.63 18.60
N ILE A 395 14.23 8.68 17.68
CA ILE A 395 13.32 7.56 17.42
C ILE A 395 13.17 6.66 18.66
N ILE A 396 14.25 6.35 19.38
CA ILE A 396 14.19 5.54 20.61
C ILE A 396 13.46 6.30 21.73
N ALA A 397 13.74 7.59 21.92
CA ALA A 397 13.02 8.42 22.90
C ALA A 397 11.53 8.53 22.56
N LEU A 398 11.19 8.62 21.27
CA LEU A 398 9.83 8.62 20.76
C LEU A 398 9.11 7.30 21.07
N LEU A 399 9.68 6.16 20.68
CA LEU A 399 9.11 4.84 20.96
C LEU A 399 8.96 4.57 22.47
N SER A 400 9.92 5.04 23.28
CA SER A 400 9.83 4.96 24.74
C SER A 400 8.68 5.82 25.30
N GLY A 401 8.47 7.01 24.73
CA GLY A 401 7.41 7.94 25.16
C GLY A 401 5.99 7.43 24.84
N TYR A 402 5.79 6.84 23.66
CA TYR A 402 4.54 6.17 23.26
C TYR A 402 4.25 4.89 24.05
N LEU A 403 5.26 4.29 24.71
CA LEU A 403 5.05 3.10 25.53
C LEU A 403 4.48 3.43 26.92
N ILE A 404 4.73 4.63 27.44
CA ILE A 404 4.38 5.02 28.83
C ILE A 404 2.86 4.93 29.12
N PRO A 405 1.94 5.36 28.24
CA PRO A 405 0.49 5.24 28.49
C PRO A 405 -0.03 3.80 28.56
N PHE A 406 0.67 2.84 27.94
CA PHE A 406 0.38 1.40 28.09
C PHE A 406 0.95 0.82 29.39
N LEU A 407 2.05 1.39 29.88
CA LEU A 407 2.67 0.97 31.14
C LEU A 407 1.89 1.46 32.35
N VAL A 408 1.33 2.67 32.33
CA VAL A 408 0.48 3.18 33.42
C VAL A 408 -0.91 2.54 33.35
N LYS A 409 -1.46 2.10 34.50
CA LYS A 409 -2.85 1.60 34.58
C LYS A 409 -3.80 2.70 34.14
N SER A 410 -4.27 2.62 32.89
CA SER A 410 -5.21 3.61 32.38
C SER A 410 -6.49 3.59 33.23
N PRO A 411 -7.00 4.77 33.65
CA PRO A 411 -8.31 4.85 34.30
C PRO A 411 -9.40 4.36 33.33
N ALA A 412 -10.61 4.10 33.85
CA ALA A 412 -11.74 3.54 33.10
C ALA A 412 -12.30 4.43 31.95
N ASN A 413 -11.59 5.51 31.58
CA ASN A 413 -11.91 6.40 30.47
C ASN A 413 -10.60 6.82 29.76
N PRO A 414 -10.40 6.50 28.47
CA PRO A 414 -9.13 6.66 27.76
C PRO A 414 -8.79 8.11 27.34
N TRP A 415 -9.56 9.11 27.77
CA TRP A 415 -9.32 10.51 27.40
C TRP A 415 -7.89 11.00 27.72
N MET A 416 -7.34 10.63 28.88
CA MET A 416 -5.98 11.01 29.30
C MET A 416 -4.92 10.41 28.38
N PHE A 417 -5.11 9.15 27.99
CA PHE A 417 -4.24 8.43 27.08
C PHE A 417 -4.19 9.15 25.72
N VAL A 418 -5.36 9.37 25.11
CA VAL A 418 -5.44 10.00 23.78
C VAL A 418 -4.88 11.42 23.79
N LEU A 419 -5.15 12.18 24.85
CA LEU A 419 -4.62 13.55 25.01
C LEU A 419 -3.09 13.57 25.15
N TYR A 420 -2.52 12.65 25.95
CA TYR A 420 -1.07 12.51 26.07
C TYR A 420 -0.44 12.19 24.71
N GLU A 421 -0.95 11.18 24.01
CA GLU A 421 -0.36 10.73 22.74
C GLU A 421 -0.43 11.80 21.65
N ALA A 422 -1.53 12.56 21.60
CA ALA A 422 -1.68 13.69 20.69
C ALA A 422 -0.62 14.79 20.96
N ILE A 423 -0.50 15.23 22.21
CA ILE A 423 0.46 16.27 22.61
C ILE A 423 1.90 15.79 22.39
N PHE A 424 2.19 14.55 22.78
CA PHE A 424 3.51 13.94 22.63
C PHE A 424 3.91 13.80 21.16
N SER A 425 3.01 13.33 20.29
CA SER A 425 3.24 13.27 18.84
C SER A 425 3.63 14.64 18.27
N ILE A 426 2.84 15.67 18.57
CA ILE A 426 3.05 17.03 18.06
C ILE A 426 4.38 17.60 18.56
N ALA A 427 4.70 17.40 19.85
CA ALA A 427 5.99 17.82 20.41
C ALA A 427 7.16 17.15 19.70
N MET A 428 7.12 15.83 19.51
CA MET A 428 8.18 15.07 18.86
C MET A 428 8.30 15.36 17.36
N MET A 429 7.18 15.63 16.68
CA MET A 429 7.16 16.11 15.30
C MET A 429 7.84 17.48 15.18
N LEU A 430 7.50 18.43 16.05
CA LEU A 430 8.10 19.77 16.07
C LEU A 430 9.60 19.74 16.39
N VAL A 431 10.03 18.91 17.35
CA VAL A 431 11.45 18.65 17.66
C VAL A 431 12.17 18.08 16.43
N SER A 432 11.62 17.06 15.78
CA SER A 432 12.23 16.42 14.62
C SER A 432 12.48 17.41 13.47
N ILE A 433 11.53 18.32 13.20
CA ILE A 433 11.72 19.38 12.20
C ILE A 433 12.74 20.42 12.68
N ARG A 434 12.71 20.82 13.96
CA ARG A 434 13.63 21.82 14.53
C ARG A 434 15.11 21.42 14.40
N PHE A 435 15.39 20.12 14.34
CA PHE A 435 16.74 19.57 14.13
C PHE A 435 16.98 18.98 12.72
N ASN A 436 16.00 19.03 11.82
CA ASN A 436 16.04 18.46 10.45
C ASN A 436 16.24 16.93 10.42
N PHE A 437 15.66 16.22 11.39
CA PHE A 437 15.74 14.76 11.51
C PHE A 437 14.61 14.09 10.70
N ARG A 438 14.88 13.81 9.43
CA ARG A 438 13.89 13.25 8.48
C ARG A 438 13.27 11.94 8.96
N ALA A 439 14.09 10.96 9.39
CA ALA A 439 13.56 9.67 9.83
C ALA A 439 12.68 9.81 11.07
N ALA A 440 13.13 10.58 12.06
CA ALA A 440 12.35 10.86 13.27
C ALA A 440 11.03 11.61 12.98
N TYR A 441 11.03 12.53 12.00
CA TYR A 441 9.83 13.24 11.57
C TYR A 441 8.78 12.34 10.94
N ILE A 442 9.20 11.42 10.04
CA ILE A 442 8.31 10.41 9.45
C ILE A 442 7.75 9.50 10.54
N VAL A 443 8.61 8.98 11.42
CA VAL A 443 8.20 8.12 12.54
C VAL A 443 7.23 8.83 13.47
N ALA A 444 7.44 10.12 13.80
CA ALA A 444 6.55 10.87 14.69
C ALA A 444 5.10 10.94 14.17
N ILE A 445 4.94 11.21 12.87
CA ILE A 445 3.63 11.25 12.22
C ILE A 445 3.00 9.85 12.14
N SER A 446 3.79 8.83 11.79
CA SER A 446 3.28 7.47 11.62
C SER A 446 2.89 6.80 12.93
N VAL A 447 3.66 6.99 14.01
CA VAL A 447 3.50 6.21 15.24
C VAL A 447 2.23 6.58 15.99
N LEU A 448 1.72 7.82 15.96
CA LEU A 448 0.46 8.20 16.65
C LEU A 448 -0.73 7.31 16.26
N HIS A 449 -0.77 6.81 15.03
CA HIS A 449 -1.88 5.99 14.57
C HIS A 449 -1.86 4.58 15.16
N VAL A 450 -0.72 4.07 15.62
CA VAL A 450 -0.59 2.72 16.23
C VAL A 450 -1.30 2.60 17.58
N PRO A 451 -1.05 3.45 18.60
CA PRO A 451 -1.74 3.34 19.89
C PRO A 451 -3.22 3.67 19.78
N LEU A 452 -3.59 4.63 18.92
CA LEU A 452 -4.99 4.90 18.62
C LEU A 452 -5.67 3.69 17.97
N LEU A 453 -5.02 3.02 17.02
CA LEU A 453 -5.57 1.80 16.39
C LEU A 453 -5.76 0.66 17.41
N ILE A 454 -4.82 0.49 18.34
CA ILE A 454 -4.95 -0.51 19.43
C ILE A 454 -6.20 -0.22 20.28
N LEU A 455 -6.40 1.03 20.72
CA LEU A 455 -7.60 1.39 21.50
C LEU A 455 -8.89 1.30 20.68
N TYR A 456 -8.84 1.60 19.38
CA TYR A 456 -9.97 1.48 18.47
C TYR A 456 -10.42 0.01 18.34
N VAL A 457 -9.47 -0.90 18.08
CA VAL A 457 -9.74 -2.35 17.98
C VAL A 457 -10.22 -2.94 19.32
N GLN A 458 -9.80 -2.36 20.45
CA GLN A 458 -10.28 -2.73 21.79
C GLN A 458 -11.69 -2.19 22.13
N GLY A 459 -12.35 -1.44 21.24
CA GLY A 459 -13.66 -0.84 21.50
C GLY A 459 -13.64 0.32 22.52
N LEU A 460 -12.45 0.82 22.89
CA LEU A 460 -12.30 1.87 23.90
C LEU A 460 -12.61 3.28 23.37
N TYR A 461 -12.95 3.42 22.08
CA TYR A 461 -13.16 4.72 21.44
C TYR A 461 -14.54 5.34 21.71
N ASP A 462 -15.59 4.56 22.01
CA ASP A 462 -16.99 5.04 22.02
C ASP A 462 -17.22 6.31 22.86
N LYS A 463 -16.72 6.31 24.11
CA LYS A 463 -16.84 7.45 25.05
C LYS A 463 -15.88 8.61 24.75
N SER A 464 -15.02 8.47 23.75
CA SER A 464 -13.90 9.40 23.46
C SER A 464 -13.69 9.66 21.96
N LYS A 465 -14.62 9.28 21.07
CA LYS A 465 -14.49 9.38 19.60
C LYS A 465 -14.07 10.77 19.11
N TYR A 466 -14.56 11.83 19.74
CA TYR A 466 -14.15 13.21 19.44
C TYR A 466 -12.69 13.50 19.75
N LEU A 467 -12.11 12.88 20.80
CA LEU A 467 -10.70 13.06 21.16
C LEU A 467 -9.76 12.35 20.18
N PHE A 468 -10.12 11.16 19.70
CA PHE A 468 -9.38 10.48 18.63
C PHE A 468 -9.35 11.34 17.36
N LEU A 469 -10.52 11.87 16.98
CA LEU A 469 -10.65 12.79 15.85
C LEU A 469 -9.83 14.06 16.04
N ILE A 470 -9.91 14.72 17.21
CA ILE A 470 -9.15 15.93 17.54
C ILE A 470 -7.64 15.66 17.49
N ALA A 471 -7.17 14.52 18.03
CA ALA A 471 -5.75 14.14 18.00
C ALA A 471 -5.21 14.05 16.56
N VAL A 472 -5.93 13.33 15.69
CA VAL A 472 -5.53 13.12 14.29
C VAL A 472 -5.69 14.41 13.46
N LEU A 473 -6.78 15.16 13.66
CA LEU A 473 -6.97 16.49 13.05
C LEU A 473 -5.85 17.45 13.45
N LEU A 474 -5.49 17.53 14.73
CA LEU A 474 -4.49 18.45 15.22
C LEU A 474 -3.10 18.12 14.65
N GLN A 475 -2.72 16.83 14.63
CA GLN A 475 -1.50 16.39 13.93
C GLN A 475 -1.52 16.79 12.44
N HIS A 476 -2.64 16.57 11.76
CA HIS A 476 -2.81 16.90 10.35
C HIS A 476 -2.74 18.42 10.09
N PHE A 477 -3.39 19.24 10.91
CA PHE A 477 -3.35 20.71 10.80
C PHE A 477 -1.95 21.27 11.07
N VAL A 478 -1.19 20.69 12.00
CA VAL A 478 0.21 21.08 12.22
C VAL A 478 1.06 20.73 11.00
N LEU A 479 0.93 19.51 10.45
CA LEU A 479 1.60 19.08 9.21
C LEU A 479 1.26 19.97 7.99
N TYR A 480 -0.01 20.32 7.82
CA TYR A 480 -0.50 21.28 6.83
C TYR A 480 0.11 22.68 7.04
N GLY A 481 0.05 23.21 8.27
CA GLY A 481 0.58 24.52 8.63
C GLY A 481 2.10 24.62 8.43
N ILE A 482 2.86 23.57 8.73
CA ILE A 482 4.29 23.46 8.43
C ILE A 482 4.54 23.56 6.91
N THR A 483 3.69 22.91 6.10
CA THR A 483 3.81 22.88 4.64
C THR A 483 3.49 24.24 4.00
N VAL A 484 2.51 24.96 4.54
CA VAL A 484 2.13 26.31 4.06
C VAL A 484 3.11 27.39 4.56
N ALA A 485 3.55 27.36 5.82
CA ALA A 485 4.25 28.47 6.44
C ALA A 485 5.79 28.46 6.32
N ARG A 486 6.44 27.30 6.19
CA ARG A 486 7.92 27.24 6.18
C ARG A 486 8.49 27.18 4.76
N ARG A 487 9.46 28.05 4.45
CA ARG A 487 10.26 27.96 3.21
C ARG A 487 11.08 26.66 3.18
N TYR A 488 10.50 25.67 2.52
CA TYR A 488 11.09 24.53 1.82
C TYR A 488 12.57 24.22 2.11
N ARG A 489 12.81 23.31 3.07
CA ARG A 489 14.10 22.58 3.17
C ARG A 489 14.00 21.14 2.68
N HIS A 490 12.86 20.47 2.85
CA HIS A 490 12.66 19.07 2.45
C HIS A 490 11.32 18.91 1.70
N LYS A 491 11.29 19.35 0.43
CA LYS A 491 10.08 19.29 -0.42
C LYS A 491 9.52 17.88 -0.56
N LEU A 492 10.39 16.90 -0.86
CA LEU A 492 9.98 15.50 -1.10
C LEU A 492 9.24 14.91 0.12
N ASP A 493 9.78 15.10 1.32
CA ASP A 493 9.18 14.64 2.57
C ASP A 493 7.75 15.20 2.73
N GLN A 494 7.53 16.50 2.43
CA GLN A 494 6.21 17.14 2.51
C GLN A 494 5.25 16.68 1.40
N MET A 495 5.74 16.49 0.18
CA MET A 495 4.95 15.98 -0.95
C MET A 495 4.45 14.55 -0.74
N ILE A 496 5.12 13.77 0.11
CA ILE A 496 4.73 12.40 0.47
C ILE A 496 3.88 12.38 1.76
N LEU A 497 4.31 13.07 2.82
CA LEU A 497 3.66 13.00 4.13
C LEU A 497 2.31 13.73 4.17
N LEU A 498 2.12 14.84 3.45
CA LEU A 498 0.85 15.58 3.51
C LEU A 498 -0.33 14.78 2.89
N PRO A 499 -0.20 14.16 1.71
CA PRO A 499 -1.24 13.26 1.18
C PRO A 499 -1.46 12.02 2.07
N ILE A 500 -0.39 11.38 2.57
CA ILE A 500 -0.51 10.22 3.48
C ILE A 500 -1.23 10.62 4.77
N GLY A 501 -0.90 11.77 5.35
CA GLY A 501 -1.56 12.31 6.53
C GLY A 501 -3.04 12.65 6.29
N PHE A 502 -3.40 13.09 5.09
CA PHE A 502 -4.80 13.31 4.71
C PHE A 502 -5.56 11.99 4.56
N PHE A 503 -4.93 10.99 3.93
CA PHE A 503 -5.49 9.65 3.77
C PHE A 503 -5.66 8.93 5.13
N LEU A 504 -4.72 9.09 6.05
CA LEU A 504 -4.86 8.57 7.42
C LEU A 504 -5.97 9.31 8.17
N LEU A 505 -6.08 10.64 8.02
CA LEU A 505 -7.19 11.41 8.57
C LEU A 505 -8.55 10.93 8.02
N SER A 506 -8.71 10.76 6.71
CA SER A 506 -9.97 10.27 6.13
C SER A 506 -10.31 8.86 6.62
N LEU A 507 -9.34 7.94 6.72
CA LEU A 507 -9.54 6.62 7.32
C LEU A 507 -10.04 6.70 8.77
N TRP A 508 -9.50 7.62 9.58
CA TRP A 508 -9.96 7.85 10.95
C TRP A 508 -11.39 8.42 11.02
N ILE A 509 -11.76 9.33 10.12
CA ILE A 509 -13.14 9.85 10.06
C ILE A 509 -14.09 8.73 9.60
N ILE A 510 -13.72 7.91 8.62
CA ILE A 510 -14.52 6.74 8.18
C ILE A 510 -14.71 5.75 9.34
N GLY A 511 -13.62 5.33 10.00
CA GLY A 511 -13.68 4.35 11.09
C GLY A 511 -14.52 4.82 12.28
N LEU A 512 -14.49 6.11 12.60
CA LEU A 512 -15.23 6.66 13.75
C LEU A 512 -16.67 7.08 13.44
N TYR A 513 -17.02 7.42 12.18
CA TYR A 513 -18.30 8.08 11.85
C TYR A 513 -19.05 7.52 10.62
N SER A 514 -18.64 6.41 10.01
CA SER A 514 -19.34 5.83 8.83
C SER A 514 -20.69 5.15 9.12
N GLY A 515 -21.12 5.10 10.38
CA GLY A 515 -22.40 4.52 10.81
C GLY A 515 -23.53 5.54 10.96
N GLU A 516 -24.27 5.47 12.07
CA GLU A 516 -25.46 6.30 12.35
C GLU A 516 -25.21 7.82 12.33
N GLU A 517 -23.96 8.27 12.54
CA GLU A 517 -23.55 9.67 12.53
C GLU A 517 -22.90 10.12 11.20
N GLY A 518 -23.25 9.47 10.07
CA GLY A 518 -22.66 9.73 8.74
C GLY A 518 -22.56 11.21 8.34
N TYR A 519 -23.52 12.05 8.75
CA TYR A 519 -23.48 13.51 8.51
C TYR A 519 -22.19 14.18 9.01
N THR A 520 -21.63 13.74 10.15
CA THR A 520 -20.37 14.29 10.69
C THR A 520 -19.19 13.93 9.79
N PHE A 521 -19.15 12.72 9.24
CA PHE A 521 -18.16 12.33 8.25
C PHE A 521 -18.24 13.23 7.00
N SER A 522 -19.43 13.39 6.41
CA SER A 522 -19.59 14.12 5.15
C SER A 522 -19.27 15.62 5.33
N ILE A 523 -19.68 16.22 6.46
CA ILE A 523 -19.35 17.62 6.80
C ILE A 523 -17.84 17.83 6.95
N LEU A 524 -17.15 16.96 7.70
CA LEU A 524 -15.70 17.08 7.89
C LEU A 524 -14.93 16.93 6.58
N MET A 525 -15.31 15.95 5.75
CA MET A 525 -14.69 15.76 4.43
C MET A 525 -14.95 16.95 3.50
N ALA A 526 -16.16 17.53 3.50
CA ALA A 526 -16.46 18.75 2.74
C ALA A 526 -15.60 19.94 3.20
N LEU A 527 -15.53 20.21 4.51
CA LEU A 527 -14.73 21.31 5.07
C LEU A 527 -13.23 21.17 4.75
N LEU A 528 -12.69 19.96 4.86
CA LEU A 528 -11.31 19.65 4.48
C LEU A 528 -11.08 19.85 2.97
N SER A 529 -12.02 19.41 2.13
CA SER A 529 -11.94 19.59 0.67
C SER A 529 -12.00 21.06 0.25
N ILE A 530 -12.84 21.85 0.91
CA ILE A 530 -12.92 23.31 0.73
C ILE A 530 -11.59 23.97 1.14
N LEU A 531 -11.05 23.64 2.32
CA LEU A 531 -9.76 24.15 2.79
C LEU A 531 -8.65 23.91 1.76
N TYR A 532 -8.51 22.68 1.29
CA TYR A 532 -7.50 22.33 0.28
C TYR A 532 -7.77 23.00 -1.07
N SER A 533 -9.04 23.15 -1.49
CA SER A 533 -9.40 23.87 -2.72
C SER A 533 -9.01 25.36 -2.66
N VAL A 534 -9.26 26.02 -1.53
CA VAL A 534 -8.86 27.42 -1.32
C VAL A 534 -7.32 27.55 -1.34
N THR A 535 -6.60 26.61 -0.73
CA THR A 535 -5.13 26.67 -0.68
C THR A 535 -4.48 26.39 -2.03
N THR A 536 -5.07 25.55 -2.87
CA THR A 536 -4.70 25.39 -4.28
C THR A 536 -4.74 26.73 -5.03
N VAL A 537 -5.85 27.48 -4.89
CA VAL A 537 -6.06 28.79 -5.54
C VAL A 537 -5.06 29.82 -5.03
N LEU A 538 -4.91 29.95 -3.70
CA LEU A 538 -3.91 30.87 -3.11
C LEU A 538 -2.47 30.52 -3.51
N SER A 539 -2.19 29.23 -3.71
CA SER A 539 -0.86 28.72 -4.07
C SER A 539 -0.57 28.71 -5.58
N LEU A 540 -1.45 29.20 -6.45
CA LEU A 540 -1.26 29.19 -7.92
C LEU A 540 0.05 29.87 -8.38
N LYS A 541 0.58 30.82 -7.58
CA LYS A 541 1.90 31.44 -7.80
C LYS A 541 3.08 30.44 -7.66
N HIS A 542 2.87 29.29 -7.03
CA HIS A 542 3.85 28.24 -6.77
C HIS A 542 3.37 26.91 -7.36
N LYS A 543 3.54 26.75 -8.68
CA LYS A 543 2.96 25.65 -9.50
C LYS A 543 3.06 24.25 -8.86
N GLU A 544 4.24 23.85 -8.38
CA GLU A 544 4.46 22.53 -7.76
C GLU A 544 3.56 22.27 -6.54
N MET A 545 3.31 23.29 -5.71
CA MET A 545 2.58 23.15 -4.45
C MET A 545 1.07 23.31 -4.66
N SER A 546 0.65 24.15 -5.61
CA SER A 546 -0.74 24.18 -6.08
C SER A 546 -1.19 22.81 -6.60
N GLN A 547 -0.34 22.09 -7.33
CA GLN A 547 -0.61 20.70 -7.75
C GLN A 547 -0.76 19.73 -6.57
N LEU A 548 0.09 19.83 -5.53
CA LEU A 548 -0.03 19.00 -4.32
C LEU A 548 -1.35 19.25 -3.57
N PHE A 549 -1.73 20.52 -3.38
CA PHE A 549 -3.00 20.84 -2.74
C PHE A 549 -4.19 20.44 -3.60
N ALA A 550 -4.09 20.55 -4.93
CA ALA A 550 -5.16 20.18 -5.87
C ALA A 550 -5.48 18.68 -5.83
N SER A 551 -4.47 17.82 -5.64
CA SER A 551 -4.68 16.38 -5.54
C SER A 551 -5.33 15.96 -4.24
N ILE A 552 -4.95 16.61 -3.13
CA ILE A 552 -5.58 16.37 -1.82
C ILE A 552 -7.02 16.89 -1.83
N ALA A 553 -7.26 18.07 -2.41
CA ALA A 553 -8.61 18.58 -2.65
C ALA A 553 -9.45 17.62 -3.52
N THR A 554 -8.88 17.09 -4.60
CA THR A 554 -9.57 16.14 -5.47
C THR A 554 -9.93 14.88 -4.70
N TYR A 555 -8.98 14.27 -3.98
CA TYR A 555 -9.25 13.07 -3.18
C TYR A 555 -10.33 13.31 -2.13
N GLY A 556 -10.30 14.44 -1.43
CA GLY A 556 -11.33 14.84 -0.47
C GLY A 556 -12.72 14.96 -1.12
N TRP A 557 -12.83 15.66 -2.26
CA TRP A 557 -14.08 15.79 -3.00
C TRP A 557 -14.60 14.44 -3.52
N VAL A 558 -13.71 13.56 -4.00
CA VAL A 558 -14.10 12.22 -4.44
C VAL A 558 -14.69 11.41 -3.29
N VAL A 559 -14.03 11.41 -2.13
CA VAL A 559 -14.51 10.72 -0.92
C VAL A 559 -15.86 11.27 -0.46
N PHE A 560 -16.03 12.60 -0.44
CA PHE A 560 -17.30 13.25 -0.08
C PHE A 560 -18.45 12.91 -1.05
N ILE A 561 -18.20 12.95 -2.37
CA ILE A 561 -19.22 12.65 -3.39
C ILE A 561 -19.60 11.17 -3.37
N VAL A 562 -18.63 10.26 -3.22
CA VAL A 562 -18.90 8.81 -3.17
C VAL A 562 -19.72 8.45 -1.93
N ASP A 563 -19.48 9.09 -0.78
CA ASP A 563 -20.29 8.88 0.42
C ASP A 563 -21.73 9.43 0.28
N SER A 564 -21.87 10.61 -0.32
CA SER A 564 -23.17 11.26 -0.59
C SER A 564 -24.07 10.49 -1.58
N VAL A 565 -23.57 9.40 -2.17
CA VAL A 565 -24.25 8.56 -3.15
C VAL A 565 -24.66 7.23 -2.53
N GLY A 566 -25.89 6.77 -2.80
CA GLY A 566 -26.39 5.50 -2.29
C GLY A 566 -25.49 4.31 -2.66
N ASN A 567 -25.31 3.37 -1.72
CA ASN A 567 -24.31 2.29 -1.76
C ASN A 567 -24.19 1.58 -3.13
N ASN A 568 -25.33 1.29 -3.74
CA ASN A 568 -25.47 0.66 -5.05
C ASN A 568 -24.67 1.37 -6.17
N TYR A 569 -24.59 2.71 -6.15
CA TYR A 569 -23.95 3.49 -7.21
C TYR A 569 -22.51 3.92 -6.87
N LYS A 570 -21.97 3.57 -5.68
CA LYS A 570 -20.65 4.01 -5.23
C LYS A 570 -19.53 3.61 -6.20
N ALA A 571 -19.56 2.37 -6.73
CA ALA A 571 -18.58 1.90 -7.71
C ALA A 571 -18.67 2.63 -9.07
N SER A 572 -19.89 2.92 -9.55
CA SER A 572 -20.12 3.68 -10.79
C SER A 572 -19.61 5.11 -10.68
N VAL A 573 -19.91 5.78 -9.56
CA VAL A 573 -19.51 7.17 -9.32
C VAL A 573 -18.00 7.28 -9.08
N LEU A 574 -17.41 6.36 -8.31
CA LEU A 574 -15.96 6.32 -8.09
C LEU A 574 -15.16 6.08 -9.39
N LEU A 575 -15.68 5.27 -10.31
CA LEU A 575 -15.08 5.04 -11.64
C LEU A 575 -15.06 6.35 -12.46
N VAL A 576 -16.21 7.03 -12.56
CA VAL A 576 -16.34 8.31 -13.28
C VAL A 576 -15.46 9.38 -12.64
N LEU A 577 -15.41 9.46 -11.32
CA LEU A 577 -14.56 10.41 -10.60
C LEU A 577 -13.07 10.11 -10.76
N GLY A 578 -12.65 8.84 -10.76
CA GLY A 578 -11.28 8.43 -11.07
C GLY A 578 -10.88 8.81 -12.50
N MET A 579 -11.76 8.57 -13.47
CA MET A 579 -11.59 8.97 -14.87
C MET A 579 -11.46 10.50 -15.02
N LEU A 580 -12.32 11.28 -14.36
CA LEU A 580 -12.25 12.75 -14.35
C LEU A 580 -11.00 13.28 -13.63
N SER A 581 -10.58 12.64 -12.54
CA SER A 581 -9.35 12.98 -11.82
C SER A 581 -8.10 12.72 -12.66
N LEU A 582 -8.06 11.61 -13.41
CA LEU A 582 -6.99 11.28 -14.34
C LEU A 582 -6.94 12.28 -15.50
N ALA A 583 -8.11 12.60 -16.08
CA ALA A 583 -8.27 13.63 -17.11
C ALA A 583 -7.74 15.01 -16.64
N LEU A 584 -8.08 15.40 -15.41
CA LEU A 584 -7.58 16.61 -14.77
C LEU A 584 -6.06 16.55 -14.56
N GLY A 585 -5.49 15.40 -14.17
CA GLY A 585 -4.05 15.23 -13.98
C GLY A 585 -3.23 15.31 -15.26
N ILE A 586 -3.77 14.85 -16.38
CA ILE A 586 -3.19 15.05 -17.71
C ILE A 586 -3.22 16.55 -18.06
N LYS A 587 -4.39 17.20 -17.94
CA LYS A 587 -4.59 18.63 -18.25
C LYS A 587 -3.73 19.57 -17.38
N LEU A 588 -3.51 19.22 -16.10
CA LEU A 588 -2.67 19.98 -15.17
C LEU A 588 -1.17 19.62 -15.24
N ARG A 589 -0.79 18.64 -16.07
CA ARG A 589 0.57 18.05 -16.14
C ARG A 589 1.13 17.73 -14.75
N SER A 590 0.32 17.07 -13.92
CA SER A 590 0.69 16.67 -12.57
C SER A 590 0.69 15.15 -12.43
N LEU A 591 1.89 14.56 -12.31
CA LEU A 591 2.06 13.12 -12.10
C LEU A 591 1.31 12.63 -10.86
N LEU A 592 1.29 13.42 -9.78
CA LEU A 592 0.65 13.03 -8.53
C LEU A 592 -0.88 12.99 -8.68
N GLN A 593 -1.47 13.93 -9.42
CA GLN A 593 -2.89 13.89 -9.79
C GLN A 593 -3.21 12.70 -10.71
N GLN A 594 -2.34 12.39 -11.68
CA GLN A 594 -2.50 11.24 -12.57
C GLN A 594 -2.45 9.92 -11.80
N ILE A 595 -1.51 9.77 -10.87
CA ILE A 595 -1.42 8.59 -9.99
C ILE A 595 -2.71 8.46 -9.17
N VAL A 596 -3.18 9.54 -8.52
CA VAL A 596 -4.45 9.52 -7.76
C VAL A 596 -5.63 9.10 -8.65
N GLY A 597 -5.80 9.73 -9.82
CA GLY A 597 -6.89 9.40 -10.74
C GLY A 597 -6.83 7.96 -11.26
N LEU A 598 -5.64 7.49 -11.64
CA LEU A 598 -5.41 6.11 -12.09
C LEU A 598 -5.68 5.09 -10.97
N THR A 599 -5.22 5.35 -9.75
CA THR A 599 -5.47 4.47 -8.60
C THR A 599 -6.97 4.39 -8.28
N LEU A 600 -7.68 5.52 -8.26
CA LEU A 600 -9.14 5.53 -8.07
C LEU A 600 -9.86 4.77 -9.18
N TYR A 601 -9.48 4.99 -10.45
CA TYR A 601 -10.07 4.30 -11.60
C TYR A 601 -9.84 2.79 -11.55
N LEU A 602 -8.60 2.34 -11.32
CA LEU A 602 -8.25 0.92 -11.24
C LEU A 602 -8.89 0.23 -10.03
N PHE A 603 -8.95 0.89 -8.87
CA PHE A 603 -9.64 0.37 -7.70
C PHE A 603 -11.14 0.23 -7.96
N SER A 604 -11.77 1.21 -8.61
CA SER A 604 -13.19 1.10 -8.98
C SER A 604 -13.45 0.01 -10.02
N ALA A 605 -12.59 -0.12 -11.02
CA ALA A 605 -12.66 -1.22 -11.99
C ALA A 605 -12.55 -2.59 -11.29
N LEU A 606 -11.67 -2.71 -10.29
CA LEU A 606 -11.53 -3.93 -9.49
C LEU A 606 -12.80 -4.23 -8.67
N LEU A 607 -13.44 -3.24 -8.04
CA LEU A 607 -14.71 -3.42 -7.33
C LEU A 607 -15.83 -3.90 -8.27
N ILE A 608 -15.90 -3.34 -9.49
CA ILE A 608 -16.89 -3.73 -10.51
C ILE A 608 -16.62 -5.16 -11.00
N LEU A 609 -15.36 -5.56 -11.21
CA LEU A 609 -14.98 -6.93 -11.59
C LEU A 609 -15.51 -8.01 -10.62
N PHE A 610 -15.58 -7.69 -9.32
CA PHE A 610 -16.13 -8.59 -8.28
C PHE A 610 -17.64 -8.41 -8.03
N SER A 611 -18.29 -7.45 -8.68
CA SER A 611 -19.72 -7.18 -8.54
C SER A 611 -20.52 -7.94 -9.60
N PHE A 612 -21.29 -8.93 -9.14
CA PHE A 612 -22.15 -9.74 -9.99
C PHE A 612 -23.51 -9.07 -10.22
N MET A 613 -23.98 -9.04 -11.47
CA MET A 613 -25.26 -8.43 -11.86
C MET A 613 -26.46 -9.26 -11.31
N PRO A 614 -27.30 -8.73 -10.41
CA PRO A 614 -28.44 -9.46 -9.86
C PRO A 614 -29.63 -9.51 -10.83
N ALA A 615 -29.78 -8.49 -11.67
CA ALA A 615 -30.85 -8.28 -12.64
C ALA A 615 -30.36 -7.46 -13.84
N PHE A 616 -31.08 -7.49 -14.96
CA PHE A 616 -30.66 -6.81 -16.19
C PHE A 616 -30.67 -5.29 -16.03
N PHE A 617 -31.69 -4.73 -15.35
CA PHE A 617 -31.70 -3.34 -14.92
C PHE A 617 -31.26 -3.25 -13.46
N SER A 618 -29.97 -3.01 -13.25
CA SER A 618 -29.36 -2.88 -11.93
C SER A 618 -28.26 -1.81 -11.91
N SER A 619 -27.87 -1.38 -10.72
CA SER A 619 -26.72 -0.51 -10.47
C SER A 619 -25.42 -1.10 -11.00
N GLU A 620 -25.26 -2.42 -10.86
CA GLU A 620 -24.08 -3.17 -11.28
C GLU A 620 -24.03 -3.22 -12.81
N THR A 621 -25.17 -3.38 -13.48
CA THR A 621 -25.27 -3.28 -14.94
C THR A 621 -24.75 -1.93 -15.44
N LEU A 622 -25.16 -0.83 -14.80
CA LEU A 622 -24.68 0.51 -15.13
C LEU A 622 -23.16 0.64 -14.88
N ALA A 623 -22.66 0.08 -13.78
CA ALA A 623 -21.24 0.09 -13.46
C ALA A 623 -20.39 -0.63 -14.52
N TRP A 624 -20.85 -1.81 -14.97
CA TRP A 624 -20.19 -2.58 -16.03
C TRP A 624 -20.23 -1.87 -17.39
N PHE A 625 -21.37 -1.27 -17.78
CA PHE A 625 -21.44 -0.44 -18.99
C PHE A 625 -20.46 0.73 -18.92
N LEU A 626 -20.43 1.47 -17.80
CA LEU A 626 -19.51 2.57 -17.60
C LEU A 626 -18.05 2.11 -17.66
N LEU A 627 -17.70 0.97 -17.05
CA LEU A 627 -16.35 0.41 -17.09
C LEU A 627 -15.90 0.11 -18.54
N VAL A 628 -16.73 -0.60 -19.31
CA VAL A 628 -16.41 -0.94 -20.71
C VAL A 628 -16.28 0.32 -21.57
N ILE A 629 -17.18 1.29 -21.42
CA ILE A 629 -17.18 2.54 -22.20
C ILE A 629 -16.03 3.47 -21.80
N SER A 630 -15.68 3.56 -20.51
CA SER A 630 -14.62 4.43 -20.03
C SER A 630 -13.23 3.89 -20.29
N MET A 631 -13.08 2.56 -20.41
CA MET A 631 -11.76 1.92 -20.53
C MET A 631 -10.94 2.45 -21.72
N PRO A 632 -11.48 2.65 -22.94
CA PRO A 632 -10.85 3.37 -24.06
C PRO A 632 -10.34 4.79 -23.78
N ILE A 633 -10.93 5.54 -22.83
CA ILE A 633 -10.75 7.00 -22.75
C ILE A 633 -9.33 7.42 -22.33
N PRO A 634 -8.71 6.86 -21.26
CA PRO A 634 -7.33 7.20 -20.87
C PRO A 634 -6.32 7.05 -22.03
N TYR A 635 -6.51 6.05 -22.89
CA TYR A 635 -5.68 5.85 -24.08
C TYR A 635 -5.81 7.03 -25.07
N PHE A 636 -7.03 7.48 -25.37
CA PHE A 636 -7.25 8.62 -26.26
C PHE A 636 -6.68 9.93 -25.68
N MET A 637 -6.74 10.10 -24.36
CA MET A 637 -6.19 11.28 -23.68
C MET A 637 -4.65 11.33 -23.75
N VAL A 638 -3.98 10.20 -23.55
CA VAL A 638 -2.51 10.10 -23.56
C VAL A 638 -1.94 10.11 -24.98
N ARG A 639 -2.67 9.58 -25.97
CA ARG A 639 -2.23 9.51 -27.38
C ARG A 639 -1.87 10.87 -28.02
N ASN A 640 -2.37 11.98 -27.47
CA ASN A 640 -2.22 13.30 -28.07
C ASN A 640 -0.95 14.06 -27.63
N GLU A 641 -0.18 13.55 -26.65
CA GLU A 641 1.18 14.02 -26.35
C GLU A 641 2.23 13.06 -26.97
N GLN A 642 3.46 13.53 -27.19
CA GLN A 642 4.51 12.79 -27.91
C GLN A 642 5.18 11.73 -27.00
N GLU A 643 4.49 10.62 -26.77
CA GLU A 643 4.87 9.61 -25.77
C GLU A 643 6.00 8.64 -26.19
N PRO A 644 6.81 8.13 -25.24
CA PRO A 644 7.87 7.16 -25.50
C PRO A 644 7.32 5.76 -25.86
N LYS A 645 8.12 5.03 -26.65
CA LYS A 645 7.77 3.74 -27.30
C LYS A 645 7.15 2.67 -26.39
N TRP A 646 7.40 2.70 -25.07
CA TRP A 646 6.83 1.71 -24.14
C TRP A 646 5.31 1.80 -23.98
N ILE A 647 4.69 2.97 -24.18
CA ILE A 647 3.23 3.17 -24.09
C ILE A 647 2.52 2.51 -25.27
N HIS A 648 3.16 2.43 -26.43
CA HIS A 648 2.68 1.62 -27.53
C HIS A 648 2.74 0.11 -27.23
N SER A 649 3.65 -0.34 -26.35
CA SER A 649 3.62 -1.72 -25.84
C SER A 649 2.42 -1.95 -24.92
N LEU A 650 2.10 -1.01 -24.02
CA LEU A 650 0.91 -1.10 -23.17
C LEU A 650 -0.41 -1.16 -23.98
N TRP A 651 -0.48 -0.49 -25.14
CA TRP A 651 -1.61 -0.64 -26.07
C TRP A 651 -1.83 -2.10 -26.51
N ASN A 652 -0.78 -2.93 -26.55
CA ASN A 652 -0.90 -4.35 -26.91
C ASN A 652 -1.79 -5.07 -25.89
N VAL A 653 -1.49 -4.90 -24.61
CA VAL A 653 -2.18 -5.54 -23.46
C VAL A 653 -3.59 -4.99 -23.32
N PHE A 654 -3.76 -3.69 -23.52
CA PHE A 654 -5.01 -2.97 -23.37
C PHE A 654 -6.18 -3.59 -24.15
N ASN A 655 -6.02 -3.84 -25.46
CA ASN A 655 -7.09 -4.43 -26.29
C ASN A 655 -7.51 -5.84 -25.82
N TRP A 656 -6.58 -6.60 -25.21
CA TRP A 656 -6.90 -7.91 -24.62
C TRP A 656 -7.74 -7.78 -23.36
N VAL A 657 -7.42 -6.80 -22.50
CA VAL A 657 -8.21 -6.50 -21.30
C VAL A 657 -9.61 -6.02 -21.67
N GLU A 658 -9.74 -5.11 -22.65
CA GLU A 658 -11.04 -4.64 -23.15
C GLU A 658 -11.91 -5.78 -23.71
N ALA A 659 -11.31 -6.67 -24.51
CA ALA A 659 -12.01 -7.84 -25.06
C ALA A 659 -12.42 -8.84 -23.96
N ALA A 660 -11.58 -9.04 -22.94
CA ALA A 660 -11.91 -9.89 -21.79
C ALA A 660 -13.02 -9.27 -20.91
N LEU A 661 -12.97 -7.96 -20.64
CA LEU A 661 -14.02 -7.24 -19.90
C LEU A 661 -15.37 -7.34 -20.61
N CYS A 662 -15.40 -7.12 -21.93
CA CYS A 662 -16.60 -7.31 -22.75
C CYS A 662 -17.14 -8.75 -22.68
N LEU A 663 -16.26 -9.77 -22.74
CA LEU A 663 -16.68 -11.17 -22.63
C LEU A 663 -17.26 -11.47 -21.23
N ILE A 664 -16.64 -10.99 -20.15
CA ILE A 664 -17.14 -11.17 -18.77
C ILE A 664 -18.49 -10.47 -18.61
N PHE A 665 -18.64 -9.24 -19.10
CA PHE A 665 -19.91 -8.51 -19.04
C PHE A 665 -21.02 -9.23 -19.81
N LEU A 666 -20.73 -9.70 -21.03
CA LEU A 666 -21.68 -10.49 -21.82
C LEU A 666 -22.04 -11.82 -21.14
N THR A 667 -21.09 -12.45 -20.45
CA THR A 667 -21.32 -13.66 -19.65
C THR A 667 -22.37 -13.40 -18.56
N GLN A 668 -22.26 -12.28 -17.85
CA GLN A 668 -23.23 -11.90 -16.82
C GLN A 668 -24.59 -11.55 -17.42
N ILE A 669 -24.65 -10.79 -18.52
CA ILE A 669 -25.91 -10.50 -19.24
C ILE A 669 -26.60 -11.81 -19.66
N ALA A 670 -25.86 -12.72 -20.31
CA ALA A 670 -26.42 -13.99 -20.78
C ALA A 670 -26.90 -14.88 -19.63
N TYR A 671 -26.17 -14.92 -18.51
CA TYR A 671 -26.61 -15.61 -17.30
C TYR A 671 -27.90 -15.02 -16.72
N VAL A 672 -27.96 -13.69 -16.55
CA VAL A 672 -29.13 -13.01 -15.99
C VAL A 672 -30.37 -13.18 -16.86
N LEU A 673 -30.23 -13.09 -18.19
CA LEU A 673 -31.32 -13.30 -19.15
C LEU A 673 -31.79 -14.77 -19.21
N SER A 674 -30.91 -15.73 -18.95
CA SER A 674 -31.25 -17.17 -18.99
C SER A 674 -31.65 -17.76 -17.62
N LYS A 675 -31.48 -17.01 -16.52
CA LYS A 675 -31.72 -17.45 -15.12
C LYS A 675 -33.10 -18.06 -14.86
N SER A 676 -34.14 -17.68 -15.63
CA SER A 676 -35.50 -18.21 -15.53
C SER A 676 -35.75 -19.51 -16.31
N PHE A 677 -34.80 -19.94 -17.16
CA PHE A 677 -34.91 -21.14 -17.98
C PHE A 677 -34.18 -22.34 -17.34
N SER A 678 -34.35 -23.53 -17.92
CA SER A 678 -33.66 -24.75 -17.47
C SER A 678 -32.14 -24.63 -17.60
N SER A 679 -31.40 -25.43 -16.83
CA SER A 679 -29.93 -25.44 -16.84
C SER A 679 -29.35 -25.68 -18.24
N ASP A 680 -29.89 -26.62 -19.02
CA ASP A 680 -29.47 -26.84 -20.42
C ASP A 680 -29.56 -25.57 -21.27
N VAL A 681 -30.64 -24.79 -21.11
CA VAL A 681 -30.83 -23.53 -21.84
C VAL A 681 -29.85 -22.46 -21.34
N GLN A 682 -29.58 -22.38 -20.04
CA GLN A 682 -28.56 -21.47 -19.49
C GLN A 682 -27.16 -21.75 -20.08
N HIS A 683 -26.73 -23.00 -20.10
CA HIS A 683 -25.45 -23.40 -20.69
C HIS A 683 -25.38 -23.09 -22.19
N LEU A 684 -26.46 -23.38 -22.94
CA LEU A 684 -26.54 -23.10 -24.38
C LEU A 684 -26.57 -21.60 -24.69
N SER A 685 -27.34 -20.80 -23.94
CA SER A 685 -27.37 -19.34 -24.08
C SER A 685 -26.01 -18.71 -23.80
N LEU A 686 -25.30 -19.19 -22.76
CA LEU A 686 -23.97 -18.70 -22.40
C LEU A 686 -22.93 -18.99 -23.49
N SER A 687 -22.86 -20.24 -23.95
CA SER A 687 -21.93 -20.65 -25.00
C SER A 687 -22.29 -20.03 -26.36
N GLY A 688 -23.59 -19.87 -26.66
CA GLY A 688 -24.05 -19.14 -27.85
C GLY A 688 -23.66 -17.66 -27.85
N ALA A 689 -23.82 -16.97 -26.72
CA ALA A 689 -23.39 -15.58 -26.56
C ALA A 689 -21.87 -15.42 -26.79
N TRP A 690 -21.06 -16.33 -26.23
CA TRP A 690 -19.61 -16.33 -26.45
C TRP A 690 -19.25 -16.55 -27.93
N ILE A 691 -19.93 -17.47 -28.64
CA ILE A 691 -19.69 -17.73 -30.09
C ILE A 691 -20.01 -16.47 -30.92
N LEU A 692 -21.17 -15.84 -30.68
CA LEU A 692 -21.56 -14.62 -31.39
C LEU A 692 -20.57 -13.47 -31.15
N TYR A 693 -20.10 -13.30 -29.91
CA TYR A 693 -19.10 -12.29 -29.57
C TYR A 693 -17.74 -12.57 -30.23
N SER A 694 -17.26 -13.82 -30.18
CA SER A 694 -16.05 -14.28 -30.85
C SER A 694 -16.10 -13.99 -32.36
N ALA A 695 -17.19 -14.37 -33.03
CA ALA A 695 -17.40 -14.09 -34.46
C ALA A 695 -17.44 -12.57 -34.73
N GLY A 696 -18.12 -11.80 -33.88
CA GLY A 696 -18.17 -10.33 -33.95
C GLY A 696 -16.78 -9.68 -33.86
N LEU A 697 -15.93 -10.11 -32.93
CA LEU A 697 -14.54 -9.64 -32.82
C LEU A 697 -13.71 -9.96 -34.06
N ILE A 698 -13.92 -11.13 -34.68
CA ILE A 698 -13.18 -11.52 -35.89
C ILE A 698 -13.62 -10.65 -37.07
N ILE A 699 -14.93 -10.44 -37.24
CA ILE A 699 -15.48 -9.56 -38.29
C ILE A 699 -15.01 -8.12 -38.09
N PHE A 700 -15.14 -7.58 -36.87
CA PHE A 700 -14.67 -6.22 -36.53
C PHE A 700 -13.15 -6.06 -36.69
N GLY A 701 -12.37 -7.08 -36.33
CA GLY A 701 -10.92 -7.11 -36.56
C GLY A 701 -10.53 -7.18 -38.04
N LEU A 702 -11.39 -7.75 -38.90
CA LEU A 702 -11.21 -7.79 -40.34
C LEU A 702 -11.57 -6.45 -41.01
N THR A 703 -12.71 -5.86 -40.67
CA THR A 703 -13.16 -4.55 -41.22
C THR A 703 -12.26 -3.41 -40.77
N THR A 704 -11.86 -3.39 -39.49
CA THR A 704 -10.98 -2.34 -38.91
C THR A 704 -9.49 -2.60 -39.18
N ASN A 705 -9.14 -3.67 -39.91
CA ASN A 705 -7.77 -4.16 -40.15
C ASN A 705 -6.90 -4.33 -38.87
N ARG A 706 -7.52 -4.64 -37.73
CA ARG A 706 -6.85 -4.85 -36.43
C ARG A 706 -6.54 -6.34 -36.21
N SER A 707 -5.37 -6.78 -36.67
CA SER A 707 -4.92 -8.19 -36.57
C SER A 707 -5.01 -8.79 -35.16
N ARG A 708 -4.81 -7.98 -34.12
CA ARG A 708 -4.86 -8.38 -32.70
C ARG A 708 -6.27 -8.62 -32.18
N VAL A 709 -7.23 -7.78 -32.57
CA VAL A 709 -8.65 -7.96 -32.20
C VAL A 709 -9.21 -9.21 -32.88
N ARG A 710 -8.79 -9.44 -34.13
CA ARG A 710 -9.06 -10.68 -34.87
C ARG A 710 -8.45 -11.90 -34.18
N LEU A 711 -7.21 -11.81 -33.70
CA LEU A 711 -6.57 -12.88 -32.91
C LEU A 711 -7.29 -13.13 -31.58
N ALA A 712 -7.78 -12.08 -30.91
CA ALA A 712 -8.55 -12.22 -29.67
C ALA A 712 -9.86 -12.98 -29.89
N GLY A 713 -10.60 -12.67 -30.95
CA GLY A 713 -11.76 -13.46 -31.35
C GLY A 713 -11.42 -14.93 -31.62
N VAL A 714 -10.35 -15.21 -32.36
CA VAL A 714 -9.89 -16.60 -32.62
C VAL A 714 -9.50 -17.33 -31.33
N ILE A 715 -8.80 -16.68 -30.40
CA ILE A 715 -8.46 -17.28 -29.10
C ILE A 715 -9.72 -17.55 -28.27
N PHE A 716 -10.68 -16.63 -28.23
CA PHE A 716 -11.95 -16.88 -27.55
C PHE A 716 -12.76 -18.02 -28.20
N LEU A 717 -12.72 -18.17 -29.53
CA LEU A 717 -13.29 -19.35 -30.21
C LEU A 717 -12.68 -20.65 -29.69
N PHE A 718 -11.35 -20.69 -29.51
CA PHE A 718 -10.67 -21.86 -28.96
C PHE A 718 -10.98 -22.10 -27.47
N VAL A 719 -11.09 -21.04 -26.66
CA VAL A 719 -11.52 -21.12 -25.25
C VAL A 719 -12.97 -21.63 -25.14
N ILE A 720 -13.87 -21.20 -26.03
CA ILE A 720 -15.24 -21.73 -26.11
C ILE A 720 -15.21 -23.22 -26.44
N LEU A 721 -14.45 -23.65 -27.44
CA LEU A 721 -14.33 -25.06 -27.83
C LEU A 721 -13.86 -25.89 -26.63
N LEU A 722 -12.82 -25.43 -25.92
CA LEU A 722 -12.31 -26.09 -24.72
C LEU A 722 -13.36 -26.14 -23.59
N LYS A 723 -14.08 -25.03 -23.34
CA LYS A 723 -15.15 -24.94 -22.35
C LYS A 723 -16.33 -25.87 -22.69
N VAL A 724 -16.75 -25.93 -23.95
CA VAL A 724 -17.81 -26.83 -24.41
C VAL A 724 -17.40 -28.29 -24.22
N VAL A 725 -16.15 -28.65 -24.52
CA VAL A 725 -15.65 -30.03 -24.37
C VAL A 725 -15.44 -30.46 -22.91
N ILE A 726 -14.92 -29.58 -22.05
CA ILE A 726 -14.58 -29.92 -20.66
C ILE A 726 -15.77 -29.70 -19.70
N ILE A 727 -16.51 -28.60 -19.87
CA ILE A 727 -17.50 -28.12 -18.88
C ILE A 727 -18.92 -28.41 -19.33
N ASP A 728 -19.30 -28.20 -20.60
CA ASP A 728 -20.68 -28.42 -21.04
C ASP A 728 -20.93 -29.91 -21.41
N LEU A 729 -19.93 -30.60 -22.00
CA LEU A 729 -20.07 -31.98 -22.50
C LEU A 729 -20.41 -33.03 -21.43
N PRO A 730 -19.94 -32.98 -20.17
CA PRO A 730 -20.31 -33.99 -19.17
C PRO A 730 -21.78 -33.94 -18.73
N TRP A 731 -22.39 -32.74 -18.72
CA TRP A 731 -23.67 -32.50 -18.02
C TRP A 731 -24.88 -32.34 -18.94
N VAL A 732 -24.67 -32.10 -20.22
CA VAL A 732 -25.72 -31.76 -21.21
C VAL A 732 -26.18 -33.00 -21.99
N SER A 733 -27.44 -33.03 -22.44
CA SER A 733 -28.00 -34.15 -23.23
C SER A 733 -27.34 -34.34 -24.62
N ILE A 734 -27.37 -35.57 -25.14
CA ILE A 734 -26.69 -35.95 -26.41
C ILE A 734 -27.16 -35.10 -27.60
N GLY A 735 -28.45 -34.78 -27.69
CA GLY A 735 -28.98 -33.94 -28.78
C GLY A 735 -28.48 -32.49 -28.72
N VAL A 736 -28.35 -31.92 -27.52
CA VAL A 736 -27.84 -30.55 -27.34
C VAL A 736 -26.33 -30.49 -27.59
N ARG A 737 -25.56 -31.54 -27.24
CA ARG A 737 -24.15 -31.68 -27.65
C ARG A 737 -24.02 -31.59 -29.18
N ALA A 738 -24.81 -32.37 -29.92
CA ALA A 738 -24.78 -32.36 -31.38
C ALA A 738 -25.10 -30.97 -31.97
N ALA A 739 -26.13 -30.30 -31.46
CA ALA A 739 -26.49 -28.95 -31.89
C ALA A 739 -25.36 -27.92 -31.64
N LEU A 740 -24.70 -27.98 -30.48
CA LEU A 740 -23.56 -27.10 -30.15
C LEU A 740 -22.36 -27.34 -31.09
N PHE A 741 -22.01 -28.61 -31.38
CA PHE A 741 -20.92 -28.92 -32.31
C PHE A 741 -21.21 -28.46 -33.75
N ILE A 742 -22.47 -28.58 -34.22
CA ILE A 742 -22.88 -28.11 -35.55
C ILE A 742 -22.78 -26.57 -35.62
N ALA A 743 -23.32 -25.85 -34.63
CA ALA A 743 -23.25 -24.40 -34.58
C ALA A 743 -21.80 -23.87 -34.54
N LEU A 744 -20.94 -24.51 -33.74
CA LEU A 744 -19.51 -24.19 -33.64
C LEU A 744 -18.79 -24.45 -34.97
N GLY A 745 -19.05 -25.59 -35.62
CA GLY A 745 -18.46 -25.96 -36.92
C GLY A 745 -18.83 -24.97 -38.02
N LEU A 746 -20.10 -24.58 -38.11
CA LEU A 746 -20.58 -23.57 -39.07
C LEU A 746 -19.92 -22.20 -38.83
N ALA A 747 -19.82 -21.76 -37.57
CA ALA A 747 -19.14 -20.51 -37.22
C ALA A 747 -17.65 -20.53 -37.59
N GLY A 748 -16.96 -21.66 -37.37
CA GLY A 748 -15.56 -21.86 -37.76
C GLY A 748 -15.35 -21.85 -39.28
N ILE A 749 -16.22 -22.50 -40.04
CA ILE A 749 -16.16 -22.53 -41.52
C ILE A 749 -16.41 -21.13 -42.10
N ALA A 750 -17.43 -20.42 -41.62
CA ALA A 750 -17.71 -19.04 -42.03
C ALA A 750 -16.52 -18.11 -41.75
N THR A 751 -15.94 -18.24 -40.56
CA THR A 751 -14.73 -17.52 -40.14
C THR A 751 -13.54 -17.80 -41.06
N SER A 752 -13.24 -19.07 -41.33
CA SER A 752 -12.14 -19.49 -42.22
C SER A 752 -12.27 -18.88 -43.62
N ARG A 753 -13.48 -18.92 -44.19
CA ARG A 753 -13.75 -18.40 -45.54
C ARG A 753 -13.54 -16.88 -45.64
N LEU A 754 -13.92 -16.14 -44.60
CA LEU A 754 -13.70 -14.68 -44.52
C LEU A 754 -12.21 -14.33 -44.38
N LEU A 755 -11.44 -15.12 -43.63
CA LEU A 755 -9.99 -14.96 -43.51
C LEU A 755 -9.27 -15.23 -44.84
N TYR A 756 -9.71 -16.25 -45.59
CA TYR A 756 -9.06 -16.66 -46.85
C TYR A 756 -9.27 -15.65 -47.97
N LYS A 757 -10.48 -15.07 -48.09
CA LYS A 757 -10.85 -14.15 -49.18
C LYS A 757 -9.96 -12.90 -49.20
N LYS A 758 -9.72 -12.27 -48.04
CA LYS A 758 -8.91 -11.04 -47.95
C LYS A 758 -7.44 -11.24 -48.37
N LYS A 759 -6.89 -12.45 -48.20
CA LYS A 759 -5.50 -12.75 -48.57
C LYS A 759 -5.28 -12.82 -50.09
N GLN A 760 -6.36 -12.93 -50.88
CA GLN A 760 -6.30 -12.84 -52.35
C GLN A 760 -6.30 -11.37 -52.82
N ASP A 761 -6.99 -10.47 -52.10
CA ASP A 761 -7.07 -9.04 -52.44
C ASP A 761 -5.76 -8.28 -52.09
N GLU A 762 -5.07 -8.64 -51.01
CA GLU A 762 -3.76 -8.07 -50.62
C GLU A 762 -2.57 -8.74 -51.38
N GLY A 763 -2.86 -9.64 -52.33
CA GLY A 763 -1.90 -10.58 -52.93
C GLY A 763 -1.62 -10.40 -54.42
N GLN A 764 -1.71 -9.18 -54.98
CA GLN A 764 -1.20 -8.90 -56.33
C GLN A 764 0.29 -8.52 -56.29
N PRO A 765 1.20 -9.30 -56.91
CA PRO A 765 2.57 -8.86 -57.15
C PRO A 765 2.60 -7.77 -58.23
N MET A 766 3.58 -6.87 -58.16
CA MET A 766 3.85 -5.93 -59.26
C MET A 766 4.19 -6.69 -60.55
N SER A 767 3.74 -6.14 -61.68
CA SER A 767 4.18 -6.59 -63.00
C SER A 767 5.70 -6.39 -63.13
N PRO A 768 6.47 -7.38 -63.59
CA PRO A 768 7.63 -7.06 -64.40
C PRO A 768 7.14 -6.43 -65.72
N ASP A 769 7.93 -5.51 -66.28
CA ASP A 769 7.68 -4.76 -67.52
C ASP A 769 6.59 -3.66 -67.46
N ALA A 770 6.97 -2.50 -66.90
CA ALA A 770 6.55 -1.15 -67.32
C ALA A 770 7.47 -0.07 -66.70
#